data_AF-A0A2D0I3W3-F1
#
_entry.id   AF-A0A2D0I3W3-F1
#
_cell.length_a   1.000
_cell.length_b   1.000
_cell.length_c   1.000
_cell.angle_alpha   90.00
_cell.angle_beta   90.00
_cell.angle_gamma   90.00
#
_symmetry.space_group_name_H-M   'P 1'
#
loop_
_entity.id
_entity.type
_entity.pdbx_description
1 polymer ?
#
loop_
_entity_poly.entity_id
_entity_poly.type
_entity_poly.pdbx_seq_one_letter_code
_entity_poly.pdbx_strand_id
1 'polypeptide(L)'
;MVQKNYKGIMVSSAIYPFIKHMPLAEEYRVQLDQLLKNWDNLSLLNELSNSQTYIGDTQQAFSSLISELLNHLSFETLTKTSNEMAAKAQIAVDIVIRNLYERTADIGFLATDKDIRSFLKNTVSIYDPNYKEGIHTLKSRFQEYVAKYSVYYDIVLFTAKGEILLRLDETYKDLSKSKDPLINLVMNTQDDFVESYRYHDFLPNSKQSLVYAYKVTETNDKNSPILGTLALCFRFNDEMKGIFANLVSTENKECIMLLDNTGKVISSSDPYHIPLDATVEMNLHKPYKLVSFGGREYLAKTCETNGYQGFKGLGWFGHIMVPIEYAFSGENEQILGITKETLLGILQNGESFSDELKNIPKQAERIQKNLNRALWNGSIAQTKAESDNKKFARILLQEIGKIGALTKNIFDASIINLTQTIVLNNTTAISSLMIDIMDRNLYERANDCRWWALTSDFRNIMNKSTIDTQDKGVLTNILSYINGLYTVYSNLFLYDAYGVIIAVSNPNESYLIGRKVSKHWIDQTLQLQNSAHYCVSNFEQSDLYHNDYTYIYNAAIHPLSSEETKALGGIGIVFNSRKEFYEMLCDSLPKNLTGQIREGAFGLYCTKDKIIISSSNENHAVGSFFELDDKFFNLSNGESYSEIIIYEGHYYAVGATCSHGYREYKSENDAYQNDVIAIFFSLISDAKMNLSTSSSNFEVFTLPEDIADKMEIGSFWIGNRWLGVNLNDIVETVSVEQLQDSLTLDSSFHFKGTLIYKDKVVSVLDLKDFIKECNGAYSDIVIVKYVSERQERYLGILVHALGDITEVERCYITPMDKFFVSNGVIMDGIVIPKNSAHNDQALTLLNIEKIGKELVIQTSSSSK
;
A
#
# COMPACT_ATOMS: atom_id res chain seq x y z
N MET A 1 -11.30 28.73 3.54
CA MET A 1 -11.74 27.92 2.38
C MET A 1 -13.23 28.15 2.18
N VAL A 2 -13.71 28.33 0.94
CA VAL A 2 -15.15 28.46 0.66
C VAL A 2 -15.81 27.12 0.98
N GLN A 3 -16.67 27.06 1.99
CA GLN A 3 -17.45 25.86 2.31
C GLN A 3 -18.78 25.89 1.54
N LYS A 4 -19.24 24.74 1.10
CA LYS A 4 -20.54 24.54 0.45
C LYS A 4 -21.38 23.60 1.30
N ASN A 5 -22.68 23.86 1.38
CA ASN A 5 -23.61 22.97 2.05
C ASN A 5 -23.94 21.78 1.12
N TYR A 6 -23.62 20.57 1.55
CA TYR A 6 -23.97 19.32 0.89
C TYR A 6 -24.92 18.51 1.79
N LYS A 7 -26.21 18.48 1.43
CA LYS A 7 -27.27 17.75 2.16
C LYS A 7 -27.27 18.00 3.69
N GLY A 8 -27.02 19.24 4.12
CA GLY A 8 -27.03 19.63 5.54
C GLY A 8 -25.65 19.70 6.22
N ILE A 9 -24.57 19.31 5.54
CA ILE A 9 -23.21 19.29 6.10
C ILE A 9 -22.30 20.25 5.32
N MET A 10 -21.43 20.95 6.05
CA MET A 10 -20.49 21.91 5.45
C MET A 10 -19.25 21.19 4.94
N VAL A 11 -19.10 21.15 3.62
CA VAL A 11 -17.97 20.50 2.95
C VAL A 11 -17.10 21.53 2.22
N SER A 12 -15.81 21.23 2.11
CA SER A 12 -14.88 22.01 1.30
C SER A 12 -15.34 22.10 -0.16
N SER A 13 -15.18 23.27 -0.79
CA SER A 13 -15.48 23.44 -2.22
C SER A 13 -14.70 22.50 -3.14
N ALA A 14 -13.52 22.03 -2.71
CA ALA A 14 -12.70 21.08 -3.44
C ALA A 14 -13.30 19.66 -3.45
N ILE A 15 -14.00 19.27 -2.38
CA ILE A 15 -14.56 17.92 -2.19
C ILE A 15 -15.99 17.82 -2.71
N TYR A 16 -16.72 18.94 -2.73
CA TYR A 16 -18.12 19.02 -3.12
C TYR A 16 -18.50 18.27 -4.42
N PRO A 17 -17.68 18.26 -5.50
CA PRO A 17 -18.01 17.51 -6.71
C PRO A 17 -17.95 15.97 -6.54
N PHE A 18 -17.16 15.49 -5.58
CA PHE A 18 -16.77 14.08 -5.45
C PHE A 18 -17.53 13.33 -4.36
N ILE A 19 -17.92 14.00 -3.27
CA ILE A 19 -18.49 13.35 -2.09
C ILE A 19 -19.70 12.46 -2.39
N LYS A 20 -20.51 12.81 -3.39
CA LYS A 20 -21.69 12.03 -3.81
C LYS A 20 -21.34 10.65 -4.40
N HIS A 21 -20.07 10.45 -4.79
CA HIS A 21 -19.55 9.24 -5.41
C HIS A 21 -18.69 8.41 -4.46
N MET A 22 -18.49 8.87 -3.21
CA MET A 22 -17.70 8.17 -2.19
C MET A 22 -18.65 7.38 -1.29
N PRO A 23 -18.78 6.04 -1.46
CA PRO A 23 -19.80 5.25 -0.77
C PRO A 23 -19.65 5.28 0.75
N LEU A 24 -18.42 5.14 1.26
CA LEU A 24 -18.15 5.18 2.70
C LEU A 24 -18.49 6.55 3.31
N ALA A 25 -18.09 7.64 2.64
CA ALA A 25 -18.42 8.99 3.10
C ALA A 25 -19.94 9.23 3.11
N GLU A 26 -20.66 8.76 2.09
CA GLU A 26 -22.12 8.85 2.05
C GLU A 26 -22.81 7.96 3.09
N GLU A 27 -22.30 6.76 3.36
CA GLU A 27 -22.83 5.88 4.40
C GLU A 27 -22.75 6.56 5.78
N TYR A 28 -21.56 7.04 6.15
CA TYR A 28 -21.39 7.79 7.41
C TYR A 28 -22.24 9.05 7.41
N ARG A 29 -22.32 9.80 6.30
CA ARG A 29 -23.20 10.97 6.21
C ARG A 29 -24.66 10.63 6.47
N VAL A 30 -25.17 9.52 5.93
CA VAL A 30 -26.56 9.06 6.15
C VAL A 30 -26.78 8.66 7.61
N GLN A 31 -25.88 7.89 8.20
CA GLN A 31 -25.97 7.49 9.61
C GLN A 31 -25.96 8.72 10.53
N LEU A 32 -25.10 9.69 10.23
CA LEU A 32 -24.95 10.91 11.02
C LEU A 32 -26.15 11.87 10.84
N ASP A 33 -26.71 11.98 9.63
CA ASP A 33 -27.95 12.74 9.38
C ASP A 33 -29.16 12.15 10.12
N GLN A 34 -29.27 10.82 10.21
CA GLN A 34 -30.31 10.16 10.99
C GLN A 34 -30.16 10.48 12.49
N LEU A 35 -28.94 10.47 13.01
CA LEU A 35 -28.67 10.83 14.40
C LEU A 35 -29.02 12.30 14.66
N LEU A 36 -28.62 13.22 13.79
CA LEU A 36 -28.95 14.65 13.92
C LEU A 36 -30.46 14.90 13.93
N LYS A 37 -31.25 14.19 13.10
CA LYS A 37 -32.73 14.27 13.15
C LYS A 37 -33.29 13.76 14.47
N ASN A 38 -32.70 12.71 15.04
CA ASN A 38 -33.12 12.21 16.35
C ASN A 38 -32.78 13.23 17.45
N TRP A 39 -31.64 13.92 17.34
CA TRP A 39 -31.30 15.05 18.22
C TRP A 39 -32.30 16.19 18.11
N ASP A 40 -32.72 16.60 16.91
CA ASP A 40 -33.71 17.67 16.72
C ASP A 40 -35.04 17.32 17.39
N ASN A 41 -35.51 16.09 17.19
CA ASN A 41 -36.75 15.61 17.82
C ASN A 41 -36.65 15.62 19.35
N LEU A 42 -35.53 15.16 19.91
CA LEU A 42 -35.31 15.15 21.35
C LEU A 42 -35.14 16.55 21.92
N SER A 43 -34.50 17.47 21.19
CA SER A 43 -34.37 18.86 21.60
C SER A 43 -35.73 19.55 21.68
N LEU A 44 -36.61 19.33 20.70
CA LEU A 44 -37.99 19.84 20.72
C LEU A 44 -38.79 19.28 21.90
N LEU A 45 -38.68 17.97 22.16
CA LEU A 45 -39.32 17.34 23.32
C LEU A 45 -38.75 17.86 24.65
N ASN A 46 -37.45 18.16 24.67
CA ASN A 46 -36.79 18.74 25.83
C ASN A 46 -37.27 20.17 26.12
N GLU A 47 -37.40 21.03 25.10
CA GLU A 47 -37.99 22.36 25.23
C GLU A 47 -39.43 22.31 25.74
N LEU A 48 -40.25 21.39 25.22
CA LEU A 48 -41.62 21.17 25.69
C LEU A 48 -41.69 20.72 27.16
N SER A 49 -40.63 20.06 27.65
CA SER A 49 -40.54 19.58 29.04
C SER A 49 -40.03 20.63 30.04
N ASN A 50 -39.73 21.87 29.61
CA ASN A 50 -39.17 22.94 30.44
C ASN A 50 -37.89 22.55 31.20
N SER A 51 -37.13 21.58 30.68
CA SER A 51 -35.85 21.18 31.26
C SER A 51 -34.77 22.18 30.81
N GLN A 52 -34.07 22.81 31.76
CA GLN A 52 -32.96 23.76 31.50
C GLN A 52 -31.65 23.05 31.10
N THR A 53 -31.72 21.89 30.46
CA THR A 53 -30.52 21.16 30.05
C THR A 53 -30.01 21.76 28.74
N TYR A 54 -28.83 22.40 28.76
CA TYR A 54 -28.17 22.99 27.59
C TYR A 54 -27.67 21.89 26.62
N ILE A 55 -28.59 21.37 25.80
CA ILE A 55 -28.36 20.25 24.87
C ILE A 55 -27.90 20.75 23.49
N GLY A 56 -28.30 21.97 23.09
CA GLY A 56 -28.00 22.55 21.78
C GLY A 56 -26.50 22.73 21.51
N ASP A 57 -25.72 23.14 22.51
CA ASP A 57 -24.26 23.32 22.35
C ASP A 57 -23.56 21.98 22.04
N THR A 58 -24.04 20.88 22.64
CA THR A 58 -23.50 19.54 22.39
C THR A 58 -23.83 19.08 20.98
N GLN A 59 -25.07 19.31 20.54
CA GLN A 59 -25.50 18.98 19.18
C GLN A 59 -24.67 19.75 18.13
N GLN A 60 -24.43 21.04 18.35
CA GLN A 60 -23.61 21.86 17.46
C GLN A 60 -22.15 21.40 17.44
N ALA A 61 -21.59 21.04 18.61
CA ALA A 61 -20.23 20.49 18.69
C ALA A 61 -20.09 19.18 17.91
N PHE A 62 -21.03 18.24 18.05
CA PHE A 62 -21.04 17.02 17.26
C PHE A 62 -21.21 17.31 15.76
N SER A 63 -22.11 18.21 15.36
CA SER A 63 -22.30 18.57 13.95
C SER A 63 -21.04 19.17 13.31
N SER A 64 -20.30 20.01 14.05
CA SER A 64 -19.01 20.53 13.61
C SER A 64 -17.99 19.40 13.43
N LEU A 65 -17.88 18.51 14.41
CA LEU A 65 -16.96 17.38 14.38
C LEU A 65 -17.28 16.39 13.23
N ILE A 66 -18.57 16.18 12.94
CA ILE A 66 -19.04 15.37 11.82
C ILE A 66 -18.56 15.97 10.50
N SER A 67 -18.72 17.29 10.35
CA SER A 67 -18.29 18.01 9.15
C SER A 67 -16.79 17.92 8.96
N GLU A 68 -16.01 18.05 10.03
CA GLU A 68 -14.54 17.93 10.01
C GLU A 68 -14.10 16.52 9.59
N LEU A 69 -14.63 15.48 10.24
CA LEU A 69 -14.33 14.08 9.93
C LEU A 69 -14.66 13.74 8.47
N LEU A 70 -15.86 14.11 7.98
CA LEU A 70 -16.26 13.81 6.61
C LEU A 70 -15.39 14.52 5.57
N ASN A 71 -14.94 15.74 5.85
CA ASN A 71 -14.00 16.43 4.98
C ASN A 71 -12.64 15.72 4.93
N HIS A 72 -12.11 15.30 6.08
CA HIS A 72 -10.86 14.55 6.13
C HIS A 72 -10.98 13.21 5.41
N LEU A 73 -12.02 12.42 5.70
CA LEU A 73 -12.27 11.14 5.04
C LEU A 73 -12.36 11.30 3.52
N SER A 74 -13.16 12.26 3.06
CA SER A 74 -13.34 12.49 1.62
C SER A 74 -12.06 12.99 0.94
N PHE A 75 -11.26 13.82 1.62
CA PHE A 75 -9.99 14.31 1.10
C PHE A 75 -8.95 13.19 0.99
N GLU A 76 -8.87 12.32 2.00
CA GLU A 76 -7.95 11.19 2.02
C GLU A 76 -8.33 10.13 0.99
N THR A 77 -9.62 9.80 0.87
CA THR A 77 -10.14 8.94 -0.22
C THR A 77 -9.74 9.48 -1.59
N LEU A 78 -9.89 10.79 -1.83
CA LEU A 78 -9.52 11.42 -3.09
C LEU A 78 -8.00 11.38 -3.34
N THR A 79 -7.21 11.61 -2.28
CA THR A 79 -5.75 11.60 -2.33
C THR A 79 -5.22 10.19 -2.62
N LYS A 80 -5.76 9.18 -1.94
CA LYS A 80 -5.49 7.77 -2.20
C LYS A 80 -5.77 7.40 -3.66
N THR A 81 -7.00 7.64 -4.11
CA THR A 81 -7.42 7.35 -5.50
C THR A 81 -6.51 8.06 -6.52
N SER A 82 -6.19 9.33 -6.27
CA SER A 82 -5.31 10.12 -7.14
C SER A 82 -3.89 9.55 -7.20
N ASN A 83 -3.36 9.06 -6.08
CA ASN A 83 -2.02 8.48 -5.99
C ASN A 83 -1.97 7.11 -6.67
N GLU A 84 -2.97 6.26 -6.45
CA GLU A 84 -3.10 4.96 -7.14
C GLU A 84 -3.17 5.14 -8.66
N MET A 85 -3.97 6.10 -9.12
CA MET A 85 -4.04 6.49 -10.53
C MET A 85 -2.68 6.94 -11.07
N ALA A 86 -2.00 7.84 -10.35
CA ALA A 86 -0.68 8.33 -10.75
C ALA A 86 0.34 7.19 -10.84
N ALA A 87 0.33 6.27 -9.88
CA ALA A 87 1.18 5.09 -9.87
C ALA A 87 0.92 4.21 -11.11
N LYS A 88 -0.33 3.83 -11.38
CA LYS A 88 -0.68 3.02 -12.56
C LYS A 88 -0.27 3.68 -13.87
N ALA A 89 -0.51 4.99 -14.02
CA ALA A 89 -0.11 5.74 -15.21
C ALA A 89 1.41 5.82 -15.36
N GLN A 90 2.15 6.05 -14.26
CA GLN A 90 3.62 6.07 -14.26
C GLN A 90 4.19 4.70 -14.64
N ILE A 91 3.68 3.65 -14.00
CA ILE A 91 4.08 2.26 -14.26
C ILE A 91 3.84 1.92 -15.72
N ALA A 92 2.66 2.24 -16.26
CA ALA A 92 2.32 1.95 -17.66
C ALA A 92 3.32 2.55 -18.66
N VAL A 93 3.77 3.79 -18.47
CA VAL A 93 4.74 4.42 -19.37
C VAL A 93 6.16 3.93 -19.14
N ASP A 94 6.61 3.82 -17.88
CA ASP A 94 7.99 3.44 -17.57
C ASP A 94 8.29 1.99 -17.97
N ILE A 95 7.31 1.09 -17.80
CA ILE A 95 7.39 -0.29 -18.28
C ILE A 95 7.64 -0.33 -19.79
N VAL A 96 6.88 0.43 -20.58
CA VAL A 96 7.05 0.44 -22.04
C VAL A 96 8.42 1.00 -22.39
N ILE A 97 8.80 2.14 -21.83
CA ILE A 97 10.08 2.80 -22.12
C ILE A 97 11.27 1.91 -21.77
N ARG A 98 11.20 1.15 -20.68
CA ARG A 98 12.22 0.15 -20.34
C ARG A 98 12.29 -0.96 -21.38
N ASN A 99 11.14 -1.52 -21.78
CA ASN A 99 11.11 -2.58 -22.79
C ASN A 99 11.70 -2.09 -24.10
N LEU A 100 11.39 -0.86 -24.49
CA LEU A 100 11.92 -0.20 -25.68
C LEU A 100 13.44 0.02 -25.61
N TYR A 101 13.97 0.40 -24.44
CA TYR A 101 15.42 0.50 -24.24
C TYR A 101 16.13 -0.84 -24.49
N GLU A 102 15.59 -1.94 -23.99
CA GLU A 102 16.19 -3.27 -24.18
C GLU A 102 16.29 -3.65 -25.66
N ARG A 103 15.32 -3.22 -26.49
CA ARG A 103 15.36 -3.49 -27.95
C ARG A 103 16.43 -2.70 -28.70
N THR A 104 16.97 -1.64 -28.10
CA THR A 104 18.07 -0.86 -28.72
C THR A 104 19.35 -1.71 -28.80
N ALA A 105 19.58 -2.57 -27.81
CA ALA A 105 20.69 -3.52 -27.83
C ALA A 105 20.46 -4.62 -28.87
N ASP A 106 19.22 -5.12 -28.99
CA ASP A 106 18.87 -6.21 -29.91
C ASP A 106 19.13 -5.85 -31.38
N ILE A 107 18.71 -4.65 -31.82
CA ILE A 107 18.98 -4.18 -33.18
C ILE A 107 20.47 -3.96 -33.42
N GLY A 108 21.19 -3.45 -32.42
CA GLY A 108 22.64 -3.28 -32.47
C GLY A 108 23.36 -4.61 -32.68
N PHE A 109 22.98 -5.64 -31.91
CA PHE A 109 23.54 -6.98 -32.02
C PHE A 109 23.23 -7.61 -33.39
N LEU A 110 21.95 -7.67 -33.79
CA LEU A 110 21.55 -8.28 -35.06
C LEU A 110 22.19 -7.58 -36.26
N ALA A 111 22.36 -6.26 -36.22
CA ALA A 111 23.05 -5.54 -37.31
C ALA A 111 24.54 -5.91 -37.44
N THR A 112 25.14 -6.57 -36.44
CA THR A 112 26.51 -7.06 -36.48
C THR A 112 26.66 -8.56 -36.76
N ASP A 113 25.54 -9.28 -36.88
CA ASP A 113 25.52 -10.73 -37.11
C ASP A 113 26.24 -11.10 -38.42
N LYS A 114 27.19 -12.04 -38.32
CA LYS A 114 28.07 -12.45 -39.41
C LYS A 114 27.32 -13.14 -40.55
N ASP A 115 26.25 -13.86 -40.26
CA ASP A 115 25.44 -14.55 -41.27
C ASP A 115 24.63 -13.54 -42.08
N ILE A 116 24.07 -12.51 -41.42
CA ILE A 116 23.39 -11.38 -42.09
C ILE A 116 24.38 -10.62 -42.98
N ARG A 117 25.57 -10.29 -42.47
CA ARG A 117 26.63 -9.60 -43.23
C ARG A 117 27.09 -10.41 -44.44
N SER A 118 27.33 -11.70 -44.24
CA SER A 118 27.76 -12.61 -45.31
C SER A 118 26.68 -12.74 -46.38
N PHE A 119 25.41 -12.82 -45.97
CA PHE A 119 24.28 -12.84 -46.90
C PHE A 119 24.20 -11.57 -47.73
N LEU A 120 24.27 -10.38 -47.10
CA LEU A 120 24.22 -9.09 -47.81
C LEU A 120 25.44 -8.85 -48.72
N LYS A 121 26.62 -9.34 -48.32
CA LYS A 121 27.85 -9.23 -49.13
C LYS A 121 27.79 -10.12 -50.38
N ASN A 122 27.22 -11.31 -50.24
CA ASN A 122 27.13 -12.30 -51.31
C ASN A 122 25.86 -12.18 -52.17
N THR A 123 24.88 -11.38 -51.72
CA THR A 123 23.59 -11.24 -52.38
C THR A 123 23.20 -9.76 -52.47
N VAL A 124 23.41 -9.19 -53.65
CA VAL A 124 23.07 -7.79 -53.95
C VAL A 124 21.66 -7.69 -54.55
N SER A 125 21.13 -8.79 -55.11
CA SER A 125 19.80 -8.84 -55.71
C SER A 125 19.12 -10.20 -55.56
N ILE A 126 17.79 -10.23 -55.64
CA ILE A 126 16.95 -11.44 -55.61
C ILE A 126 17.25 -12.44 -56.75
N TYR A 127 18.01 -12.02 -57.76
CA TYR A 127 18.41 -12.83 -58.91
C TYR A 127 19.76 -13.53 -58.74
N ASP A 128 20.45 -13.34 -57.60
CA ASP A 128 21.74 -13.98 -57.35
C ASP A 128 21.60 -15.51 -57.17
N PRO A 129 22.55 -16.33 -57.66
CA PRO A 129 22.46 -17.79 -57.61
C PRO A 129 22.33 -18.35 -56.18
N ASN A 130 23.00 -17.70 -55.23
CA ASN A 130 23.05 -18.11 -53.82
C ASN A 130 21.88 -17.55 -52.99
N TYR A 131 21.02 -16.72 -53.58
CA TYR A 131 19.92 -16.05 -52.87
C TYR A 131 18.95 -17.04 -52.22
N LYS A 132 18.55 -18.09 -52.96
CA LYS A 132 17.54 -19.06 -52.48
C LYS A 132 18.00 -19.84 -51.25
N GLU A 133 19.24 -20.29 -51.26
CA GLU A 133 19.83 -21.03 -50.13
C GLU A 133 20.08 -20.11 -48.94
N GLY A 134 20.63 -18.91 -49.19
CA GLY A 134 20.86 -17.90 -48.14
C GLY A 134 19.58 -17.45 -47.44
N ILE A 135 18.49 -17.25 -48.18
CA ILE A 135 17.18 -16.91 -47.59
C ILE A 135 16.65 -18.03 -46.71
N HIS A 136 16.71 -19.28 -47.16
CA HIS A 136 16.14 -20.38 -46.39
C HIS A 136 16.80 -20.48 -45.01
N THR A 137 18.13 -20.42 -44.98
CA THR A 137 18.92 -20.44 -43.75
C THR A 137 18.64 -19.23 -42.87
N LEU A 138 18.68 -18.02 -43.43
CA LEU A 138 18.50 -16.80 -42.63
C LEU A 138 17.06 -16.64 -42.13
N LYS A 139 16.07 -17.05 -42.93
CA LYS A 139 14.66 -17.06 -42.53
C LYS A 139 14.41 -18.04 -41.39
N SER A 140 14.97 -19.25 -41.46
CA SER A 140 14.86 -20.22 -40.36
C SER A 140 15.47 -19.68 -39.06
N ARG A 141 16.61 -18.97 -39.15
CA ARG A 141 17.24 -18.30 -38.00
C ARG A 141 16.36 -17.20 -37.41
N PHE A 142 15.75 -16.36 -38.25
CA PHE A 142 14.82 -15.33 -37.78
C PHE A 142 13.54 -15.91 -37.18
N GLN A 143 13.02 -17.02 -37.73
CA GLN A 143 11.88 -17.75 -37.15
C GLN A 143 12.24 -18.27 -35.75
N GLU A 144 13.44 -18.83 -35.59
CA GLU A 144 13.91 -19.32 -34.30
C GLU A 144 14.13 -18.19 -33.28
N TYR A 145 14.61 -17.02 -33.73
CA TYR A 145 14.73 -15.83 -32.89
C TYR A 145 13.36 -15.35 -32.40
N VAL A 146 12.41 -15.14 -33.31
CA VAL A 146 11.06 -14.66 -32.95
C VAL A 146 10.28 -15.68 -32.12
N ALA A 147 10.56 -16.98 -32.25
CA ALA A 147 9.99 -18.00 -31.38
C ALA A 147 10.50 -17.92 -29.93
N LYS A 148 11.71 -17.39 -29.71
CA LYS A 148 12.32 -17.21 -28.38
C LYS A 148 12.08 -15.82 -27.79
N TYR A 149 11.94 -14.81 -28.67
CA TYR A 149 11.54 -13.45 -28.34
C TYR A 149 10.22 -13.15 -29.06
N SER A 150 9.12 -13.50 -28.41
CA SER A 150 7.75 -13.35 -28.93
C SER A 150 7.31 -11.89 -29.16
N VAL A 151 8.21 -10.94 -28.96
CA VAL A 151 8.02 -9.50 -28.99
C VAL A 151 7.98 -8.93 -30.42
N TYR A 152 8.61 -9.59 -31.37
CA TYR A 152 8.61 -9.19 -32.78
C TYR A 152 7.60 -10.00 -33.59
N TYR A 153 7.06 -9.41 -34.66
CA TYR A 153 6.25 -10.16 -35.63
C TYR A 153 6.86 -10.25 -37.01
N ASP A 154 7.74 -9.32 -37.36
CA ASP A 154 8.45 -9.31 -38.63
C ASP A 154 9.87 -8.77 -38.45
N ILE A 155 10.77 -9.27 -39.29
CA ILE A 155 12.15 -8.81 -39.42
C ILE A 155 12.39 -8.61 -40.90
N VAL A 156 12.71 -7.38 -41.29
CA VAL A 156 12.84 -7.00 -42.70
C VAL A 156 14.27 -6.56 -42.99
N LEU A 157 14.87 -7.16 -44.01
CA LEU A 157 16.21 -6.88 -44.47
C LEU A 157 16.18 -6.19 -45.83
N PHE A 158 16.77 -5.00 -45.89
CA PHE A 158 16.83 -4.15 -47.08
C PHE A 158 18.25 -4.04 -47.63
N THR A 159 18.38 -3.89 -48.95
CA THR A 159 19.60 -3.36 -49.56
C THR A 159 19.78 -1.88 -49.21
N ALA A 160 20.98 -1.33 -49.44
CA ALA A 160 21.25 0.11 -49.32
C ALA A 160 20.35 1.00 -50.22
N LYS A 161 19.63 0.42 -51.20
CA LYS A 161 18.69 1.11 -52.10
C LYS A 161 17.21 0.91 -51.71
N GLY A 162 16.94 0.24 -50.59
CA GLY A 162 15.60 -0.04 -50.08
C GLY A 162 14.87 -1.21 -50.75
N GLU A 163 15.59 -2.09 -51.46
CA GLU A 163 15.00 -3.33 -52.00
C GLU A 163 14.90 -4.36 -50.88
N ILE A 164 13.75 -5.01 -50.74
CA ILE A 164 13.50 -6.00 -49.68
C ILE A 164 14.11 -7.32 -50.14
N LEU A 165 15.15 -7.76 -49.45
CA LEU A 165 15.79 -9.04 -49.70
C LEU A 165 15.13 -10.15 -48.89
N LEU A 166 14.79 -9.90 -47.64
CA LEU A 166 14.18 -10.91 -46.78
C LEU A 166 13.17 -10.27 -45.84
N ARG A 167 12.06 -10.98 -45.63
CA ARG A 167 11.07 -10.67 -44.61
C ARG A 167 10.56 -11.97 -43.99
N LEU A 168 10.20 -11.90 -42.70
CA LEU A 168 9.69 -13.05 -41.97
C LEU A 168 8.20 -13.25 -42.26
N ASP A 169 7.42 -12.17 -42.16
CA ASP A 169 5.98 -12.17 -42.43
C ASP A 169 5.71 -12.38 -43.92
N GLU A 170 4.99 -13.45 -44.26
CA GLU A 170 4.67 -13.79 -45.65
C GLU A 170 3.47 -13.02 -46.21
N THR A 171 2.75 -12.27 -45.37
CA THR A 171 1.52 -11.55 -45.75
C THR A 171 1.73 -10.61 -46.93
N TYR A 172 2.93 -10.01 -47.07
CA TYR A 172 3.25 -9.05 -48.13
C TYR A 172 4.47 -9.46 -48.96
N LYS A 173 4.54 -10.75 -49.31
CA LYS A 173 5.63 -11.33 -50.10
C LYS A 173 5.84 -10.66 -51.46
N ASP A 174 4.80 -10.04 -52.02
CA ASP A 174 4.85 -9.36 -53.33
C ASP A 174 5.51 -7.97 -53.27
N LEU A 175 5.73 -7.42 -52.07
CA LEU A 175 6.39 -6.14 -51.90
C LEU A 175 7.91 -6.30 -52.03
N SER A 176 8.47 -5.81 -53.13
CA SER A 176 9.90 -5.96 -53.47
C SER A 176 10.77 -4.75 -53.11
N LYS A 177 10.17 -3.59 -52.83
CA LYS A 177 10.90 -2.35 -52.56
C LYS A 177 10.12 -1.40 -51.66
N SER A 178 10.83 -0.75 -50.75
CA SER A 178 10.34 0.33 -49.90
C SER A 178 10.98 1.66 -50.30
N LYS A 179 10.21 2.74 -50.18
CA LYS A 179 10.65 4.13 -50.29
C LYS A 179 10.48 4.87 -48.96
N ASP A 180 10.34 4.13 -47.86
CA ASP A 180 10.11 4.72 -46.55
C ASP A 180 11.26 5.65 -46.17
N PRO A 181 10.97 6.87 -45.67
CA PRO A 181 12.00 7.79 -45.17
C PRO A 181 12.94 7.19 -44.10
N LEU A 182 12.51 6.14 -43.40
CA LEU A 182 13.28 5.44 -42.36
C LEU A 182 14.59 4.91 -42.93
N ILE A 183 14.58 4.36 -44.15
CA ILE A 183 15.77 3.79 -44.78
C ILE A 183 16.82 4.90 -44.98
N ASN A 184 16.41 6.06 -45.49
CA ASN A 184 17.32 7.19 -45.67
C ASN A 184 17.82 7.75 -44.33
N LEU A 185 16.99 7.76 -43.28
CA LEU A 185 17.40 8.19 -41.94
C LEU A 185 18.47 7.25 -41.38
N VAL A 186 18.28 5.94 -41.48
CA VAL A 186 19.25 4.93 -41.04
C VAL A 186 20.58 5.04 -41.78
N MET A 187 20.56 5.32 -43.08
CA MET A 187 21.79 5.47 -43.87
C MET A 187 22.61 6.71 -43.46
N ASN A 188 21.97 7.75 -42.94
CA ASN A 188 22.61 9.02 -42.59
C ASN A 188 22.82 9.24 -41.09
N THR A 189 22.25 8.37 -40.25
CA THR A 189 22.34 8.54 -38.79
C THR A 189 23.77 8.31 -38.28
N GLN A 190 24.13 9.08 -37.26
CA GLN A 190 25.33 8.91 -36.44
C GLN A 190 25.03 8.15 -35.14
N ASP A 191 23.74 7.99 -34.80
CA ASP A 191 23.29 7.24 -33.63
C ASP A 191 23.41 5.73 -33.87
N ASP A 192 23.28 4.94 -32.79
CA ASP A 192 23.41 3.48 -32.82
C ASP A 192 22.13 2.77 -33.32
N PHE A 193 21.01 3.48 -33.49
CA PHE A 193 19.77 2.98 -34.06
C PHE A 193 18.86 4.13 -34.50
N VAL A 194 17.80 3.83 -35.24
CA VAL A 194 16.68 4.73 -35.52
C VAL A 194 15.38 4.08 -35.06
N GLU A 195 14.67 4.76 -34.15
CA GLU A 195 13.34 4.36 -33.67
C GLU A 195 12.25 5.16 -34.41
N SER A 196 11.17 4.49 -34.80
CA SER A 196 10.04 5.15 -35.47
C SER A 196 8.70 4.51 -35.12
N TYR A 197 7.72 5.34 -34.78
CA TYR A 197 6.33 4.93 -34.62
C TYR A 197 5.44 5.71 -35.58
N ARG A 198 5.21 5.16 -36.77
CA ARG A 198 4.40 5.80 -37.82
C ARG A 198 3.93 4.80 -38.87
N TYR A 199 3.19 5.30 -39.86
CA TYR A 199 2.90 4.52 -41.06
C TYR A 199 4.21 4.22 -41.81
N HIS A 200 4.37 2.95 -42.18
CA HIS A 200 5.50 2.46 -42.97
C HIS A 200 5.00 1.81 -44.26
N ASP A 201 5.57 2.20 -45.40
CA ASP A 201 5.11 1.70 -46.70
C ASP A 201 5.35 0.18 -46.90
N PHE A 202 6.29 -0.39 -46.14
CA PHE A 202 6.58 -1.83 -46.13
C PHE A 202 5.69 -2.65 -45.17
N LEU A 203 4.80 -1.96 -44.45
CA LEU A 203 3.79 -2.52 -43.53
C LEU A 203 2.40 -1.90 -43.82
N PRO A 204 1.82 -2.12 -45.02
CA PRO A 204 0.71 -1.30 -45.51
C PRO A 204 -0.63 -1.48 -44.76
N ASN A 205 -0.87 -2.62 -44.10
CA ASN A 205 -2.12 -2.81 -43.33
C ASN A 205 -2.08 -2.19 -41.93
N SER A 206 -0.90 -1.71 -41.48
CA SER A 206 -0.74 -1.10 -40.18
C SER A 206 -0.76 0.41 -40.30
N LYS A 207 -1.75 1.08 -39.68
CA LYS A 207 -1.81 2.55 -39.66
C LYS A 207 -0.55 3.17 -39.04
N GLN A 208 -0.07 2.56 -37.96
CA GLN A 208 1.19 2.91 -37.30
C GLN A 208 1.86 1.61 -36.86
N SER A 209 3.18 1.54 -36.99
CA SER A 209 3.99 0.43 -36.48
C SER A 209 5.20 0.98 -35.77
N LEU A 210 5.60 0.32 -34.69
CA LEU A 210 6.86 0.59 -34.01
C LEU A 210 7.96 -0.23 -34.67
N VAL A 211 8.97 0.46 -35.21
CA VAL A 211 10.09 -0.14 -35.93
C VAL A 211 11.40 0.40 -35.37
N TYR A 212 12.29 -0.53 -35.02
CA TYR A 212 13.70 -0.25 -34.79
C TYR A 212 14.49 -0.64 -36.02
N ALA A 213 15.31 0.27 -36.53
CA ALA A 213 16.13 -0.01 -37.69
C ALA A 213 17.57 0.47 -37.51
N TYR A 214 18.50 -0.28 -38.09
CA TYR A 214 19.91 0.10 -38.10
C TYR A 214 20.64 -0.39 -39.35
N LYS A 215 21.77 0.27 -39.63
CA LYS A 215 22.60 0.00 -40.81
C LYS A 215 23.45 -1.25 -40.55
N VAL A 216 23.44 -2.18 -41.50
CA VAL A 216 24.33 -3.35 -41.46
C VAL A 216 25.61 -2.98 -42.21
N THR A 217 26.73 -2.94 -41.51
CA THR A 217 28.05 -2.64 -42.07
C THR A 217 28.86 -3.90 -42.32
N GLU A 218 29.84 -3.84 -43.22
CA GLU A 218 30.74 -4.98 -43.50
C GLU A 218 31.57 -5.41 -42.29
N THR A 219 32.00 -4.45 -41.47
CA THR A 219 32.77 -4.65 -40.23
C THR A 219 32.22 -3.76 -39.12
N ASN A 220 32.69 -3.96 -37.88
CA ASN A 220 32.31 -3.13 -36.73
C ASN A 220 33.00 -1.75 -36.72
N ASP A 221 33.85 -1.45 -37.71
CA ASP A 221 34.54 -0.16 -37.79
C ASP A 221 33.57 0.97 -38.17
N LYS A 222 33.70 2.13 -37.53
CA LYS A 222 32.79 3.28 -37.73
C LYS A 222 32.73 3.78 -39.20
N ASN A 223 33.80 3.54 -39.97
CA ASN A 223 33.91 3.95 -41.38
C ASN A 223 33.65 2.80 -42.36
N SER A 224 33.19 1.66 -41.87
CA SER A 224 32.91 0.49 -42.70
C SER A 224 31.81 0.78 -43.72
N PRO A 225 31.90 0.25 -44.96
CA PRO A 225 30.83 0.40 -45.93
C PRO A 225 29.52 -0.21 -45.41
N ILE A 226 28.41 0.46 -45.72
CA ILE A 226 27.06 0.00 -45.38
C ILE A 226 26.59 -0.99 -46.46
N LEU A 227 26.24 -2.20 -46.04
CA LEU A 227 25.73 -3.26 -46.90
C LEU A 227 24.21 -3.16 -47.09
N GLY A 228 23.48 -2.75 -46.05
CA GLY A 228 22.03 -2.70 -46.06
C GLY A 228 21.43 -2.11 -44.80
N THR A 229 20.11 -2.25 -44.64
CA THR A 229 19.36 -1.83 -43.46
C THR A 229 18.58 -3.02 -42.91
N LEU A 230 18.67 -3.24 -41.60
CA LEU A 230 17.85 -4.20 -40.87
C LEU A 230 16.76 -3.44 -40.13
N ALA A 231 15.53 -3.95 -40.17
CA ALA A 231 14.39 -3.42 -39.42
C ALA A 231 13.69 -4.52 -38.62
N LEU A 232 13.43 -4.24 -37.35
CA LEU A 232 12.68 -5.10 -36.43
C LEU A 232 11.30 -4.48 -36.18
N CYS A 233 10.25 -5.24 -36.51
CA CYS A 233 8.86 -4.80 -36.39
C CYS A 233 8.25 -5.33 -35.08
N PHE A 234 7.93 -4.41 -34.17
CA PHE A 234 7.56 -4.73 -32.79
C PHE A 234 6.05 -4.96 -32.64
N ARG A 235 5.65 -5.96 -31.84
CA ARG A 235 4.24 -6.24 -31.49
C ARG A 235 3.73 -5.28 -30.42
N PHE A 236 3.75 -3.99 -30.75
CA PHE A 236 3.40 -2.91 -29.82
C PHE A 236 2.03 -3.10 -29.17
N ASN A 237 1.01 -3.43 -29.96
CA ASN A 237 -0.34 -3.63 -29.45
C ASN A 237 -0.46 -4.82 -28.48
N ASP A 238 0.28 -5.90 -28.72
CA ASP A 238 0.24 -7.08 -27.85
C ASP A 238 0.95 -6.78 -26.53
N GLU A 239 2.07 -6.05 -26.58
CA GLU A 239 2.79 -5.58 -25.40
C GLU A 239 1.90 -4.68 -24.53
N MET A 240 1.26 -3.67 -25.13
CA MET A 240 0.37 -2.77 -24.40
C MET A 240 -0.81 -3.51 -23.77
N LYS A 241 -1.39 -4.51 -24.46
CA LYS A 241 -2.47 -5.34 -23.89
C LYS A 241 -2.01 -6.09 -22.65
N GLY A 242 -0.81 -6.69 -22.67
CA GLY A 242 -0.26 -7.38 -21.50
C GLY A 242 -0.03 -6.43 -20.32
N ILE A 243 0.54 -5.26 -20.59
CA ILE A 243 0.77 -4.23 -19.57
C ILE A 243 -0.55 -3.76 -18.95
N PHE A 244 -1.55 -3.47 -19.78
CA PHE A 244 -2.85 -3.00 -19.30
C PHE A 244 -3.62 -4.09 -18.54
N ALA A 245 -3.51 -5.36 -18.95
CA ALA A 245 -4.19 -6.46 -18.26
C ALA A 245 -3.74 -6.60 -16.79
N ASN A 246 -2.47 -6.30 -16.49
CA ASN A 246 -1.93 -6.38 -15.13
C ASN A 246 -2.24 -5.13 -14.28
N LEU A 247 -2.43 -3.98 -14.93
CA LEU A 247 -2.63 -2.70 -14.23
C LEU A 247 -4.11 -2.34 -14.03
N VAL A 248 -4.98 -2.74 -14.96
CA VAL A 248 -6.40 -2.37 -14.96
C VAL A 248 -7.18 -3.23 -13.98
N SER A 249 -7.83 -2.59 -13.01
CA SER A 249 -8.88 -3.21 -12.20
C SER A 249 -10.21 -3.18 -12.93
N THR A 250 -10.84 -4.35 -13.06
CA THR A 250 -12.17 -4.48 -13.67
C THR A 250 -13.27 -3.82 -12.84
N GLU A 251 -13.04 -3.58 -11.55
CA GLU A 251 -14.04 -3.01 -10.64
C GLU A 251 -14.23 -1.50 -10.86
N ASN A 252 -13.12 -0.78 -11.03
CA ASN A 252 -13.13 0.69 -11.14
C ASN A 252 -13.44 1.19 -12.56
N LYS A 253 -13.57 0.28 -13.54
CA LYS A 253 -13.78 0.60 -14.98
C LYS A 253 -12.80 1.65 -15.49
N GLU A 254 -11.58 1.62 -14.98
CA GLU A 254 -10.53 2.55 -15.35
C GLU A 254 -9.99 2.27 -16.75
N CYS A 255 -9.60 3.33 -17.43
CA CYS A 255 -8.96 3.25 -18.74
C CYS A 255 -7.54 3.80 -18.63
N ILE A 256 -6.56 2.96 -18.94
CA ILE A 256 -5.15 3.36 -19.02
C ILE A 256 -4.80 3.51 -20.49
N MET A 257 -4.09 4.58 -20.83
CA MET A 257 -3.69 4.92 -22.18
C MET A 257 -2.21 5.32 -22.22
N LEU A 258 -1.64 5.18 -23.42
CA LEU A 258 -0.37 5.78 -23.78
C LEU A 258 -0.64 6.93 -24.76
N LEU A 259 -0.09 8.11 -24.49
CA LEU A 259 -0.29 9.31 -25.29
C LEU A 259 1.00 9.75 -25.98
N ASP A 260 0.87 10.39 -27.14
CA ASP A 260 1.97 11.14 -27.76
C ASP A 260 2.14 12.53 -27.13
N ASN A 261 3.16 13.27 -27.60
CA ASN A 261 3.45 14.62 -27.13
C ASN A 261 2.37 15.69 -27.44
N THR A 262 1.36 15.35 -28.23
CA THR A 262 0.20 16.20 -28.52
C THR A 262 -1.03 15.83 -27.70
N GLY A 263 -0.96 14.78 -26.86
CA GLY A 263 -2.09 14.25 -26.10
C GLY A 263 -3.00 13.34 -26.92
N LYS A 264 -2.51 12.78 -28.03
CA LYS A 264 -3.24 11.83 -28.86
C LYS A 264 -3.06 10.40 -28.33
N VAL A 265 -4.14 9.63 -28.29
CA VAL A 265 -4.13 8.24 -27.83
C VAL A 265 -3.41 7.34 -28.84
N ILE A 266 -2.26 6.81 -28.43
CA ILE A 266 -1.44 5.83 -29.16
C ILE A 266 -1.94 4.41 -28.89
N SER A 267 -2.24 4.12 -27.62
CA SER A 267 -2.76 2.84 -27.16
C SER A 267 -3.74 3.05 -26.01
N SER A 268 -4.73 2.18 -25.89
CA SER A 268 -5.80 2.25 -24.90
C SER A 268 -6.13 0.86 -24.39
N SER A 269 -6.38 0.73 -23.08
CA SER A 269 -6.87 -0.49 -22.45
C SER A 269 -8.30 -0.85 -22.87
N ASP A 270 -9.11 0.16 -23.22
CA ASP A 270 -10.43 -0.01 -23.81
C ASP A 270 -10.55 0.87 -25.07
N PRO A 271 -10.15 0.34 -26.24
CA PRO A 271 -10.22 1.06 -27.52
C PRO A 271 -11.65 1.34 -27.99
N TYR A 272 -12.66 0.67 -27.46
CA TYR A 272 -14.06 0.93 -27.82
C TYR A 272 -14.58 2.15 -27.08
N HIS A 273 -14.15 2.32 -25.83
CA HIS A 273 -14.53 3.45 -25.01
C HIS A 273 -13.71 4.70 -25.31
N ILE A 274 -12.38 4.56 -25.32
CA ILE A 274 -11.43 5.62 -25.67
C ILE A 274 -10.68 5.18 -26.93
N PRO A 275 -11.11 5.63 -28.11
CA PRO A 275 -10.55 5.17 -29.37
C PRO A 275 -9.13 5.69 -29.59
N LEU A 276 -8.35 4.89 -30.32
CA LEU A 276 -7.06 5.33 -30.84
C LEU A 276 -7.24 6.61 -31.68
N ASP A 277 -6.21 7.44 -31.72
CA ASP A 277 -6.20 8.74 -32.37
C ASP A 277 -7.10 9.82 -31.73
N ALA A 278 -7.86 9.52 -30.68
CA ALA A 278 -8.58 10.54 -29.93
C ALA A 278 -7.60 11.47 -29.21
N THR A 279 -7.95 12.76 -29.12
CA THR A 279 -7.21 13.72 -28.30
C THR A 279 -7.86 13.81 -26.93
N VAL A 280 -7.07 13.60 -25.88
CA VAL A 280 -7.50 13.73 -24.49
C VAL A 280 -6.75 14.87 -23.80
N GLU A 281 -7.36 15.45 -22.77
CA GLU A 281 -6.74 16.55 -22.04
C GLU A 281 -5.67 16.04 -21.06
N MET A 282 -4.42 16.42 -21.29
CA MET A 282 -3.30 16.03 -20.42
C MET A 282 -3.29 16.82 -19.10
N ASN A 283 -2.98 16.13 -18.00
CA ASN A 283 -2.83 16.71 -16.68
C ASN A 283 -1.47 16.32 -16.05
N LEU A 284 -0.44 17.12 -16.31
CA LEU A 284 0.92 16.88 -15.82
C LEU A 284 1.14 17.38 -14.40
N HIS A 285 0.67 18.60 -14.08
CA HIS A 285 1.07 19.30 -12.86
C HIS A 285 0.15 19.07 -11.65
N LYS A 286 -1.13 18.75 -11.86
CA LYS A 286 -2.06 18.53 -10.73
C LYS A 286 -2.08 17.05 -10.34
N PRO A 287 -2.37 16.72 -9.07
CA PRO A 287 -2.53 15.34 -8.63
C PRO A 287 -3.64 14.63 -9.42
N TYR A 288 -4.74 15.34 -9.68
CA TYR A 288 -5.85 14.89 -10.51
C TYR A 288 -6.54 16.08 -11.20
N LYS A 289 -7.34 15.78 -12.22
CA LYS A 289 -8.21 16.75 -12.89
C LYS A 289 -9.52 16.08 -13.31
N LEU A 290 -10.62 16.81 -13.14
CA LEU A 290 -11.92 16.44 -13.72
C LEU A 290 -11.91 16.79 -15.21
N VAL A 291 -12.11 15.78 -16.05
CA VAL A 291 -12.15 15.93 -17.52
C VAL A 291 -13.43 15.29 -18.06
N SER A 292 -13.98 15.89 -19.11
CA SER A 292 -15.17 15.39 -19.79
C SER A 292 -14.77 14.73 -21.11
N PHE A 293 -15.19 13.49 -21.34
CA PHE A 293 -14.95 12.77 -22.59
C PHE A 293 -16.15 11.91 -22.97
N GLY A 294 -16.60 12.00 -24.22
CA GLY A 294 -17.73 11.20 -24.71
C GLY A 294 -19.04 11.41 -23.92
N GLY A 295 -19.23 12.57 -23.29
CA GLY A 295 -20.41 12.88 -22.48
C GLY A 295 -20.40 12.31 -21.05
N ARG A 296 -19.26 11.80 -20.57
CA ARG A 296 -19.04 11.35 -19.19
C ARG A 296 -17.90 12.13 -18.53
N GLU A 297 -17.91 12.19 -17.21
CA GLU A 297 -16.89 12.84 -16.39
C GLU A 297 -15.91 11.82 -15.81
N TYR A 298 -14.62 12.13 -15.86
CA TYR A 298 -13.54 11.29 -15.38
C TYR A 298 -12.64 12.06 -14.44
N LEU A 299 -12.07 11.35 -13.48
CA LEU A 299 -10.80 11.74 -12.88
C LEU A 299 -9.67 11.32 -13.83
N ALA A 300 -8.78 12.26 -14.15
CA ALA A 300 -7.65 12.01 -15.03
C ALA A 300 -6.30 12.46 -14.45
N LYS A 301 -5.26 11.67 -14.75
CA LYS A 301 -3.87 11.96 -14.43
C LYS A 301 -2.97 11.56 -15.59
N THR A 302 -1.98 12.40 -15.89
CA THR A 302 -0.92 12.15 -16.87
C THR A 302 0.44 12.17 -16.18
N CYS A 303 1.29 11.22 -16.57
CA CYS A 303 2.63 11.03 -16.04
C CYS A 303 3.65 11.03 -17.19
N GLU A 304 4.73 11.79 -17.02
CA GLU A 304 5.91 11.72 -17.87
C GLU A 304 6.73 10.48 -17.50
N THR A 305 7.44 9.91 -18.47
CA THR A 305 8.38 8.84 -18.13
C THR A 305 9.54 9.37 -17.29
N ASN A 306 9.91 8.61 -16.26
CA ASN A 306 11.16 8.85 -15.53
C ASN A 306 12.39 8.55 -16.38
N GLY A 307 12.21 7.81 -17.48
CA GLY A 307 13.25 7.27 -18.32
C GLY A 307 13.94 6.06 -17.68
N TYR A 308 14.74 5.36 -18.46
CA TYR A 308 15.52 4.21 -18.01
C TYR A 308 16.96 4.34 -18.52
N GLN A 309 17.95 4.38 -17.62
CA GLN A 309 19.37 4.60 -17.97
C GLN A 309 19.61 5.82 -18.90
N GLY A 310 18.80 6.88 -18.74
CA GLY A 310 18.84 8.09 -19.57
C GLY A 310 18.02 8.04 -20.86
N PHE A 311 17.48 6.87 -21.23
CA PHE A 311 16.58 6.70 -22.36
C PHE A 311 15.15 7.12 -22.01
N LYS A 312 14.54 7.98 -22.84
CA LYS A 312 13.15 8.49 -22.65
C LYS A 312 12.21 8.14 -23.82
N GLY A 313 12.69 7.36 -24.80
CA GLY A 313 11.93 6.99 -26.00
C GLY A 313 11.41 8.20 -26.80
N LEU A 314 10.25 8.00 -27.45
CA LEU A 314 9.63 8.96 -28.37
C LEU A 314 8.86 10.11 -27.70
N GLY A 315 9.05 10.32 -26.39
CA GLY A 315 8.32 11.36 -25.63
C GLY A 315 6.85 11.01 -25.40
N TRP A 316 6.60 9.75 -25.02
CA TRP A 316 5.26 9.25 -24.68
C TRP A 316 4.91 9.52 -23.22
N PHE A 317 3.61 9.56 -22.95
CA PHE A 317 3.05 9.83 -21.63
C PHE A 317 2.11 8.70 -21.22
N GLY A 318 2.17 8.32 -19.94
CA GLY A 318 1.17 7.45 -19.33
C GLY A 318 -0.03 8.28 -18.92
N HIS A 319 -1.23 7.81 -19.22
CA HIS A 319 -2.46 8.51 -18.89
C HIS A 319 -3.49 7.54 -18.34
N ILE A 320 -4.24 7.96 -17.32
CA ILE A 320 -5.34 7.18 -16.78
C ILE A 320 -6.58 8.05 -16.64
N MET A 321 -7.73 7.46 -16.97
CA MET A 321 -9.05 8.03 -16.79
C MET A 321 -9.92 7.05 -16.02
N VAL A 322 -10.43 7.47 -14.87
CA VAL A 322 -11.36 6.68 -14.07
C VAL A 322 -12.72 7.39 -14.06
N PRO A 323 -13.80 6.74 -14.51
CA PRO A 323 -15.13 7.34 -14.44
C PRO A 323 -15.45 7.74 -13.00
N ILE A 324 -15.91 8.97 -12.80
CA ILE A 324 -16.10 9.50 -11.44
C ILE A 324 -17.10 8.68 -10.62
N GLU A 325 -18.04 7.97 -11.26
CA GLU A 325 -19.00 7.12 -10.56
C GLU A 325 -18.38 5.86 -9.95
N TYR A 326 -17.23 5.42 -10.47
CA TYR A 326 -16.56 4.17 -10.06
C TYR A 326 -15.23 4.43 -9.33
N ALA A 327 -14.73 5.66 -9.37
CA ALA A 327 -13.41 6.02 -8.83
C ALA A 327 -13.19 5.67 -7.35
N PHE A 328 -14.27 5.54 -6.57
CA PHE A 328 -14.21 5.28 -5.12
C PHE A 328 -14.92 3.98 -4.73
N SER A 329 -15.13 3.03 -5.65
CA SER A 329 -15.94 1.83 -5.39
C SER A 329 -15.17 0.68 -4.70
N GLY A 330 -13.84 0.65 -4.77
CA GLY A 330 -12.99 -0.44 -4.23
C GLY A 330 -12.62 -0.33 -2.75
N GLU A 331 -13.35 0.42 -1.93
CA GLU A 331 -12.94 0.78 -0.54
C GLU A 331 -13.24 -0.30 0.53
N ASN A 332 -13.61 -1.53 0.16
CA ASN A 332 -14.09 -2.56 1.11
C ASN A 332 -13.04 -3.63 1.48
N GLU A 333 -11.79 -3.24 1.76
CA GLU A 333 -10.85 -4.16 2.41
C GLU A 333 -11.01 -4.07 3.93
N GLN A 334 -11.78 -5.00 4.51
CA GLN A 334 -11.73 -5.24 5.96
C GLN A 334 -10.41 -5.94 6.30
N ILE A 335 -9.43 -5.19 6.78
CA ILE A 335 -8.21 -5.78 7.34
C ILE A 335 -8.54 -6.44 8.69
N LEU A 336 -8.38 -7.75 8.72
CA LEU A 336 -8.48 -8.59 9.92
C LEU A 336 -7.20 -8.47 10.74
N GLY A 337 -7.31 -8.28 12.07
CA GLY A 337 -6.20 -8.58 12.99
C GLY A 337 -5.73 -7.46 13.92
N ILE A 338 -6.22 -6.22 13.79
CA ILE A 338 -5.77 -5.10 14.62
C ILE A 338 -6.88 -4.62 15.56
N THR A 339 -6.55 -4.51 16.84
CA THR A 339 -7.44 -3.94 17.86
C THR A 339 -7.70 -2.45 17.61
N LYS A 340 -8.94 -2.02 17.84
CA LYS A 340 -9.39 -0.62 17.73
C LYS A 340 -8.45 0.35 18.47
N GLU A 341 -7.99 -0.08 19.63
CA GLU A 341 -7.07 0.60 20.52
C GLU A 341 -5.73 0.93 19.84
N THR A 342 -5.21 -0.01 19.03
CA THR A 342 -3.91 0.13 18.36
C THR A 342 -3.98 1.13 17.22
N LEU A 343 -5.06 1.10 16.42
CA LEU A 343 -5.26 2.06 15.33
C LEU A 343 -5.47 3.49 15.84
N LEU A 344 -6.20 3.65 16.94
CA LEU A 344 -6.31 4.94 17.62
C LEU A 344 -4.95 5.43 18.12
N GLY A 345 -4.12 4.52 18.62
CA GLY A 345 -2.76 4.84 19.04
C GLY A 345 -1.86 5.30 17.88
N ILE A 346 -1.92 4.57 16.76
CA ILE A 346 -1.22 4.92 15.52
C ILE A 346 -1.63 6.33 15.04
N LEU A 347 -2.92 6.64 15.03
CA LEU A 347 -3.40 7.94 14.59
C LEU A 347 -2.92 9.09 15.49
N GLN A 348 -2.96 8.90 16.81
CA GLN A 348 -2.59 9.95 17.76
C GLN A 348 -1.09 10.26 17.77
N ASN A 349 -0.24 9.26 17.51
CA ASN A 349 1.21 9.39 17.58
C ASN A 349 1.91 9.44 16.23
N GLY A 350 1.24 9.06 15.14
CA GLY A 350 1.84 9.03 13.81
C GLY A 350 2.21 10.43 13.34
N GLU A 351 3.46 10.62 12.94
CA GLU A 351 3.93 11.92 12.41
C GLU A 351 3.26 12.30 11.09
N SER A 352 2.75 11.31 10.35
CA SER A 352 2.08 11.49 9.06
C SER A 352 0.66 12.07 9.17
N PHE A 353 0.06 12.14 10.36
CA PHE A 353 -1.29 12.66 10.56
C PHE A 353 -1.29 14.13 11.02
N SER A 354 -2.24 14.92 10.52
CA SER A 354 -2.40 16.31 10.90
C SER A 354 -2.88 16.46 12.35
N ASP A 355 -2.56 17.58 12.99
CA ASP A 355 -2.95 17.86 14.38
C ASP A 355 -4.47 17.95 14.53
N GLU A 356 -5.18 18.40 13.50
CA GLU A 356 -6.65 18.41 13.47
C GLU A 356 -7.19 16.98 13.61
N LEU A 357 -6.68 16.06 12.79
CA LEU A 357 -7.10 14.67 12.74
C LEU A 357 -6.77 13.93 14.05
N LYS A 358 -5.61 14.20 14.65
CA LYS A 358 -5.19 13.70 15.97
C LYS A 358 -6.10 14.16 17.11
N ASN A 359 -6.73 15.32 16.97
CA ASN A 359 -7.57 15.91 18.02
C ASN A 359 -9.03 15.45 17.94
N ILE A 360 -9.51 14.93 16.81
CA ILE A 360 -10.91 14.47 16.65
C ILE A 360 -11.32 13.46 17.74
N PRO A 361 -10.56 12.39 18.04
CA PRO A 361 -10.94 11.44 19.09
C PRO A 361 -11.00 12.09 20.48
N LYS A 362 -10.06 12.99 20.79
CA LYS A 362 -10.01 13.72 22.07
C LYS A 362 -11.20 14.67 22.22
N GLN A 363 -11.61 15.33 21.13
CA GLN A 363 -12.78 16.19 21.10
C GLN A 363 -14.07 15.37 21.28
N ALA A 364 -14.23 14.26 20.57
CA ALA A 364 -15.38 13.36 20.75
C ALA A 364 -15.51 12.87 22.20
N GLU A 365 -14.39 12.49 22.83
CA GLU A 365 -14.37 12.09 24.23
C GLU A 365 -14.77 13.24 25.17
N ARG A 366 -14.25 14.45 24.93
CA ARG A 366 -14.60 15.64 25.71
C ARG A 366 -16.09 15.99 25.57
N ILE A 367 -16.64 15.94 24.36
CA ILE A 367 -18.07 16.19 24.11
C ILE A 367 -18.92 15.16 24.84
N GLN A 368 -18.56 13.87 24.79
CA GLN A 368 -19.29 12.82 25.50
C GLN A 368 -19.23 13.00 27.03
N LYS A 369 -18.06 13.35 27.58
CA LYS A 369 -17.94 13.64 29.03
C LYS A 369 -18.81 14.83 29.44
N ASN A 370 -18.80 15.91 28.65
CA ASN A 370 -19.65 17.07 28.89
C ASN A 370 -21.15 16.72 28.82
N LEU A 371 -21.55 15.90 27.83
CA LEU A 371 -22.91 15.43 27.69
C LEU A 371 -23.33 14.57 28.90
N ASN A 372 -22.53 13.57 29.28
CA ASN A 372 -22.81 12.73 30.43
C ASN A 372 -23.02 13.56 31.71
N ARG A 373 -22.16 14.56 31.94
CA ARG A 373 -22.30 15.51 33.06
C ARG A 373 -23.58 16.35 32.97
N ALA A 374 -23.91 16.88 31.79
CA ALA A 374 -25.14 17.64 31.57
C ALA A 374 -26.40 16.79 31.82
N LEU A 375 -26.40 15.54 31.35
CA LEU A 375 -27.48 14.57 31.58
C LEU A 375 -27.62 14.21 33.06
N TRP A 376 -26.50 14.06 33.76
CA TRP A 376 -26.47 13.85 35.20
C TRP A 376 -27.10 15.01 35.97
N ASN A 377 -26.64 16.24 35.70
CA ASN A 377 -27.17 17.45 36.33
C ASN A 377 -28.66 17.65 36.00
N GLY A 378 -29.06 17.38 34.75
CA GLY A 378 -30.45 17.40 34.32
C GLY A 378 -31.31 16.39 35.10
N SER A 379 -30.82 15.16 35.26
CA SER A 379 -31.52 14.11 36.02
C SER A 379 -31.66 14.47 37.50
N ILE A 380 -30.61 15.02 38.11
CA ILE A 380 -30.64 15.50 39.51
C ILE A 380 -31.65 16.64 39.68
N ALA A 381 -31.71 17.58 38.73
CA ALA A 381 -32.68 18.68 38.75
C ALA A 381 -34.12 18.18 38.64
N GLN A 382 -34.38 17.20 37.76
CA GLN A 382 -35.69 16.57 37.60
C GLN A 382 -36.13 15.78 38.84
N THR A 383 -35.18 15.19 39.59
CA THR A 383 -35.51 14.51 40.85
C THR A 383 -36.02 15.47 41.92
N LYS A 384 -35.57 16.73 41.90
CA LYS A 384 -35.93 17.78 42.88
C LYS A 384 -37.20 18.57 42.50
N ALA A 385 -37.69 18.46 41.27
CA ALA A 385 -38.90 19.14 40.80
C ALA A 385 -40.17 18.33 41.10
N GLU A 386 -41.16 18.96 41.74
CA GLU A 386 -42.50 18.36 41.96
C GLU A 386 -43.36 18.52 40.69
N SER A 387 -43.27 17.57 39.75
CA SER A 387 -44.16 17.55 38.57
C SER A 387 -44.48 16.13 38.08
N ASP A 388 -45.68 15.96 37.49
CA ASP A 388 -46.14 14.70 36.87
C ASP A 388 -45.28 14.26 35.65
N ASN A 389 -44.44 15.15 35.11
CA ASN A 389 -43.62 14.88 33.92
C ASN A 389 -42.22 14.31 34.23
N LYS A 390 -41.91 13.99 35.49
CA LYS A 390 -40.59 13.50 35.94
C LYS A 390 -40.13 12.23 35.20
N LYS A 391 -41.02 11.25 35.01
CA LYS A 391 -40.70 9.99 34.29
C LYS A 391 -40.38 10.25 32.82
N PHE A 392 -41.15 11.12 32.17
CA PHE A 392 -40.96 11.46 30.76
C PHE A 392 -39.63 12.17 30.52
N ALA A 393 -39.31 13.19 31.33
CA ALA A 393 -38.04 13.92 31.24
C ALA A 393 -36.83 12.99 31.45
N ARG A 394 -36.93 12.01 32.35
CA ARG A 394 -35.85 11.03 32.60
C ARG A 394 -35.62 10.10 31.41
N ILE A 395 -36.69 9.59 30.80
CA ILE A 395 -36.59 8.74 29.60
C ILE A 395 -35.95 9.54 28.46
N LEU A 396 -36.33 10.81 28.28
CA LEU A 396 -35.70 11.69 27.29
C LEU A 396 -34.19 11.85 27.51
N LEU A 397 -33.75 12.13 28.75
CA LEU A 397 -32.33 12.28 29.06
C LEU A 397 -31.55 10.97 28.83
N GLN A 398 -32.14 9.81 29.14
CA GLN A 398 -31.52 8.51 28.86
C GLN A 398 -31.37 8.25 27.36
N GLU A 399 -32.41 8.56 26.56
CA GLU A 399 -32.33 8.42 25.10
C GLU A 399 -31.29 9.36 24.48
N ILE A 400 -31.16 10.59 25.00
CA ILE A 400 -30.09 11.51 24.58
C ILE A 400 -28.70 10.93 24.90
N GLY A 401 -28.52 10.34 26.09
CA GLY A 401 -27.28 9.67 26.47
C GLY A 401 -26.92 8.51 25.54
N LYS A 402 -27.90 7.67 25.20
CA LYS A 402 -27.73 6.56 24.24
C LYS A 402 -27.33 7.06 22.87
N ILE A 403 -27.99 8.11 22.36
CA ILE A 403 -27.65 8.68 21.04
C ILE A 403 -26.25 9.29 21.08
N GLY A 404 -25.84 9.98 22.15
CA GLY A 404 -24.47 10.46 22.31
C GLY A 404 -23.44 9.32 22.22
N ALA A 405 -23.68 8.22 22.93
CA ALA A 405 -22.82 7.04 22.88
C ALA A 405 -22.77 6.38 21.50
N LEU A 406 -23.92 6.27 20.80
CA LEU A 406 -23.99 5.78 19.42
C LEU A 406 -23.20 6.67 18.45
N THR A 407 -23.35 8.00 18.57
CA THR A 407 -22.59 8.97 17.79
C THR A 407 -21.09 8.75 17.96
N LYS A 408 -20.61 8.63 19.21
CA LYS A 408 -19.20 8.34 19.51
C LYS A 408 -18.73 7.03 18.87
N ASN A 409 -19.52 5.96 18.96
CA ASN A 409 -19.14 4.67 18.38
C ASN A 409 -18.98 4.74 16.86
N ILE A 410 -19.86 5.47 16.17
CA ILE A 410 -19.74 5.70 14.73
C ILE A 410 -18.49 6.53 14.42
N PHE A 411 -18.20 7.59 15.19
CA PHE A 411 -16.97 8.36 15.06
C PHE A 411 -15.72 7.48 15.15
N ASP A 412 -15.63 6.65 16.19
CA ASP A 412 -14.48 5.78 16.37
C ASP A 412 -14.34 4.78 15.20
N ALA A 413 -15.46 4.23 14.71
CA ALA A 413 -15.45 3.32 13.56
C ALA A 413 -14.99 4.01 12.28
N SER A 414 -15.44 5.24 12.03
CA SER A 414 -14.98 6.05 10.89
C SER A 414 -13.48 6.39 10.98
N ILE A 415 -12.99 6.71 12.17
CA ILE A 415 -11.57 7.02 12.42
C ILE A 415 -10.69 5.79 12.17
N ILE A 416 -11.12 4.60 12.61
CA ILE A 416 -10.44 3.33 12.33
C ILE A 416 -10.28 3.12 10.83
N ASN A 417 -11.38 3.25 10.08
CA ASN A 417 -11.38 3.04 8.63
C ASN A 417 -10.52 4.08 7.91
N LEU A 418 -10.61 5.35 8.32
CA LEU A 418 -9.74 6.43 7.82
C LEU A 418 -8.26 6.13 8.06
N THR A 419 -7.91 5.70 9.28
CA THR A 419 -6.53 5.35 9.64
C THR A 419 -6.01 4.21 8.77
N GLN A 420 -6.82 3.16 8.58
CA GLN A 420 -6.48 2.04 7.70
C GLN A 420 -6.24 2.50 6.26
N THR A 421 -7.14 3.32 5.74
CA THR A 421 -7.06 3.86 4.36
C THR A 421 -5.80 4.69 4.15
N ILE A 422 -5.40 5.51 5.11
CA ILE A 422 -4.19 6.34 5.03
C ILE A 422 -2.93 5.47 5.12
N VAL A 423 -2.91 4.51 6.06
CA VAL A 423 -1.69 3.78 6.43
C VAL A 423 -1.31 2.71 5.41
N LEU A 424 -2.27 1.95 4.90
CA LEU A 424 -1.97 0.85 3.95
C LEU A 424 -1.91 1.31 2.49
N ASN A 425 -2.12 2.61 2.26
CA ASN A 425 -2.15 3.22 0.95
C ASN A 425 -0.91 2.85 0.11
N ASN A 426 -1.14 2.31 -1.08
CA ASN A 426 -0.13 1.93 -2.08
C ASN A 426 0.86 0.82 -1.70
N THR A 427 0.73 0.16 -0.55
CA THR A 427 1.70 -0.88 -0.16
C THR A 427 1.72 -2.06 -1.13
N THR A 428 0.54 -2.59 -1.48
CA THR A 428 0.36 -3.66 -2.49
C THR A 428 0.73 -3.21 -3.90
N ALA A 429 0.41 -1.95 -4.25
CA ALA A 429 0.75 -1.40 -5.57
C ALA A 429 2.28 -1.35 -5.77
N ILE A 430 3.04 -0.98 -4.73
CA ILE A 430 4.50 -0.95 -4.75
C ILE A 430 5.07 -2.37 -4.82
N SER A 431 4.58 -3.32 -4.01
CA SER A 431 5.06 -4.71 -4.06
C SER A 431 4.77 -5.39 -5.40
N SER A 432 3.62 -5.11 -6.03
CA SER A 432 3.32 -5.60 -7.38
C SER A 432 4.26 -5.01 -8.42
N LEU A 433 4.54 -3.70 -8.36
CA LEU A 433 5.51 -3.06 -9.26
C LEU A 433 6.91 -3.69 -9.15
N MET A 434 7.36 -3.96 -7.92
CA MET A 434 8.64 -4.62 -7.67
C MET A 434 8.70 -5.99 -8.39
N ILE A 435 7.67 -6.82 -8.24
CA ILE A 435 7.58 -8.13 -8.93
C ILE A 435 7.58 -7.98 -10.45
N ASP A 436 6.76 -7.09 -11.00
CA ASP A 436 6.63 -6.91 -12.44
C ASP A 436 7.97 -6.49 -13.08
N ILE A 437 8.70 -5.61 -12.40
CA ILE A 437 10.06 -5.20 -12.81
C ILE A 437 11.02 -6.38 -12.77
N MET A 438 10.99 -7.18 -11.70
CA MET A 438 11.88 -8.33 -11.51
C MET A 438 11.62 -9.44 -12.55
N ASP A 439 10.37 -9.91 -12.67
CA ASP A 439 10.02 -11.02 -13.56
C ASP A 439 10.35 -10.69 -15.02
N ARG A 440 10.13 -9.45 -15.45
CA ARG A 440 10.51 -9.04 -16.81
C ARG A 440 12.02 -9.03 -17.02
N ASN A 441 12.79 -8.51 -16.06
CA ASN A 441 14.25 -8.50 -16.21
C ASN A 441 14.79 -9.92 -16.34
N LEU A 442 14.26 -10.85 -15.54
CA LEU A 442 14.65 -12.25 -15.56
C LEU A 442 14.19 -13.00 -16.81
N TYR A 443 13.01 -12.67 -17.37
CA TYR A 443 12.56 -13.15 -18.68
C TYR A 443 13.61 -12.86 -19.77
N GLU A 444 14.16 -11.66 -19.80
CA GLU A 444 15.19 -11.30 -20.78
C GLU A 444 16.47 -12.14 -20.61
N ARG A 445 16.83 -12.53 -19.38
CA ARG A 445 18.02 -13.38 -19.14
C ARG A 445 17.80 -14.81 -19.65
N ALA A 446 16.58 -15.33 -19.49
CA ALA A 446 16.17 -16.61 -20.03
C ALA A 446 16.18 -16.62 -21.58
N ASN A 447 15.86 -15.50 -22.21
CA ASN A 447 15.91 -15.38 -23.66
C ASN A 447 17.35 -15.20 -24.17
N ASP A 448 18.15 -14.36 -23.50
CA ASP A 448 19.51 -14.03 -23.89
C ASP A 448 20.38 -15.30 -23.97
N CYS A 449 20.31 -16.18 -22.96
CA CYS A 449 21.07 -17.43 -22.99
C CYS A 449 20.67 -18.35 -24.15
N ARG A 450 19.36 -18.51 -24.39
CA ARG A 450 18.83 -19.35 -25.49
C ARG A 450 19.22 -18.81 -26.85
N TRP A 451 19.25 -17.49 -27.00
CA TRP A 451 19.61 -16.86 -28.26
C TRP A 451 21.10 -16.93 -28.54
N TRP A 452 21.94 -16.57 -27.57
CA TRP A 452 23.38 -16.59 -27.78
C TRP A 452 23.94 -18.00 -27.96
N ALA A 453 23.26 -19.03 -27.42
CA ALA A 453 23.58 -20.42 -27.71
C ALA A 453 23.46 -20.80 -29.20
N LEU A 454 22.67 -20.03 -29.99
CA LEU A 454 22.48 -20.25 -31.42
C LEU A 454 23.53 -19.57 -32.31
N THR A 455 24.51 -18.89 -31.72
CA THR A 455 25.57 -18.22 -32.49
C THR A 455 26.34 -19.22 -33.35
N SER A 456 26.37 -18.99 -34.66
CA SER A 456 26.96 -19.92 -35.64
C SER A 456 28.44 -20.19 -35.37
N ASP A 457 29.21 -19.17 -34.96
CA ASP A 457 30.62 -19.35 -34.59
C ASP A 457 30.78 -20.27 -33.36
N PHE A 458 29.89 -20.18 -32.35
CA PHE A 458 29.93 -21.09 -31.19
C PHE A 458 29.69 -22.53 -31.62
N ARG A 459 28.63 -22.76 -32.40
CA ARG A 459 28.25 -24.10 -32.87
C ARG A 459 29.34 -24.70 -33.76
N ASN A 460 29.92 -23.92 -34.67
CA ASN A 460 30.97 -24.38 -35.58
C ASN A 460 32.27 -24.72 -34.84
N ILE A 461 32.72 -23.84 -33.94
CA ILE A 461 33.98 -24.03 -33.21
C ILE A 461 33.85 -25.19 -32.22
N MET A 462 32.74 -25.29 -31.49
CA MET A 462 32.53 -26.36 -30.51
C MET A 462 32.27 -27.73 -31.14
N ASN A 463 31.89 -27.78 -32.42
CA ASN A 463 31.76 -29.04 -33.15
C ASN A 463 33.11 -29.60 -33.67
N LYS A 464 34.20 -28.83 -33.56
CA LYS A 464 35.54 -29.31 -33.93
C LYS A 464 36.03 -30.36 -32.93
N SER A 465 36.79 -31.33 -33.42
CA SER A 465 37.38 -32.39 -32.58
C SER A 465 38.37 -31.85 -31.54
N THR A 466 39.04 -30.74 -31.84
CA THR A 466 39.97 -30.03 -30.95
C THR A 466 39.81 -28.52 -31.15
N ILE A 467 39.65 -27.78 -30.05
CA ILE A 467 39.54 -26.31 -30.05
C ILE A 467 40.93 -25.73 -29.77
N ASP A 468 41.50 -25.03 -30.75
CA ASP A 468 42.83 -24.42 -30.63
C ASP A 468 42.79 -23.05 -29.92
N THR A 469 43.97 -22.46 -29.70
CA THR A 469 44.09 -21.16 -29.01
C THR A 469 43.44 -20.02 -29.81
N GLN A 470 43.46 -20.09 -31.15
CA GLN A 470 42.86 -19.06 -32.00
C GLN A 470 41.34 -19.11 -31.92
N ASP A 471 40.76 -20.31 -31.95
CA ASP A 471 39.34 -20.58 -31.75
C ASP A 471 38.85 -20.04 -30.40
N LYS A 472 39.58 -20.31 -29.31
CA LYS A 472 39.26 -19.75 -27.98
C LYS A 472 39.28 -18.22 -28.00
N GLY A 473 40.24 -17.61 -28.69
CA GLY A 473 40.32 -16.17 -28.85
C GLY A 473 39.11 -15.59 -29.58
N VAL A 474 38.61 -16.26 -30.63
CA VAL A 474 37.38 -15.86 -31.33
C VAL A 474 36.17 -15.95 -30.40
N LEU A 475 36.01 -17.06 -29.67
CA LEU A 475 34.91 -17.24 -28.72
C LEU A 475 34.91 -16.15 -27.63
N THR A 476 36.07 -15.89 -27.01
CA THR A 476 36.22 -14.83 -26.01
C THR A 476 35.88 -13.45 -26.59
N ASN A 477 36.35 -13.11 -27.78
CA ASN A 477 36.05 -11.81 -28.39
C ASN A 477 34.54 -11.60 -28.62
N ILE A 478 33.83 -12.64 -29.08
CA ILE A 478 32.38 -12.58 -29.25
C ILE A 478 31.69 -12.37 -27.90
N LEU A 479 32.06 -13.16 -26.88
CA LEU A 479 31.50 -13.03 -25.53
C LEU A 479 31.78 -11.66 -24.91
N SER A 480 33.00 -11.14 -25.05
CA SER A 480 33.37 -9.80 -24.56
C SER A 480 32.60 -8.69 -25.25
N TYR A 481 32.37 -8.81 -26.58
CA TYR A 481 31.55 -7.86 -27.32
C TYR A 481 30.10 -7.89 -26.84
N ILE A 482 29.50 -9.08 -26.73
CA ILE A 482 28.13 -9.25 -26.21
C ILE A 482 28.04 -8.64 -24.80
N ASN A 483 28.92 -9.02 -23.89
CA ASN A 483 28.90 -8.51 -22.52
C ASN A 483 29.09 -6.99 -22.45
N GLY A 484 29.81 -6.38 -23.39
CA GLY A 484 29.99 -4.93 -23.46
C GLY A 484 28.74 -4.15 -23.89
N LEU A 485 27.76 -4.81 -24.52
CA LEU A 485 26.47 -4.20 -24.89
C LEU A 485 25.48 -4.14 -23.72
N TYR A 486 25.73 -4.89 -22.64
CA TYR A 486 24.80 -5.08 -21.52
C TYR A 486 25.49 -4.76 -20.18
N THR A 487 24.85 -3.94 -19.35
CA THR A 487 25.39 -3.57 -18.02
C THR A 487 25.02 -4.53 -16.89
N VAL A 488 24.15 -5.48 -17.21
CA VAL A 488 23.41 -6.38 -16.31
C VAL A 488 24.13 -7.71 -16.03
N TYR A 489 25.23 -7.97 -16.74
CA TYR A 489 25.99 -9.21 -16.67
C TYR A 489 27.38 -8.99 -16.09
N SER A 490 27.79 -9.87 -15.19
CA SER A 490 29.14 -9.82 -14.61
C SER A 490 30.16 -10.56 -15.48
N ASN A 491 29.76 -11.73 -15.98
CA ASN A 491 30.56 -12.58 -16.86
C ASN A 491 29.66 -13.51 -17.68
N LEU A 492 30.10 -13.84 -18.88
CA LEU A 492 29.52 -14.85 -19.75
C LEU A 492 30.59 -15.91 -20.00
N PHE A 493 30.21 -17.19 -20.05
CA PHE A 493 31.18 -18.26 -20.30
C PHE A 493 30.60 -19.38 -21.15
N LEU A 494 31.49 -20.05 -21.88
CA LEU A 494 31.18 -21.25 -22.66
C LEU A 494 31.86 -22.45 -22.03
N TYR A 495 31.18 -23.60 -22.01
CA TYR A 495 31.72 -24.85 -21.50
C TYR A 495 31.45 -26.01 -22.44
N ASP A 496 32.35 -27.00 -22.46
CA ASP A 496 32.24 -28.18 -23.31
C ASP A 496 31.23 -29.22 -22.76
N ALA A 497 31.03 -30.32 -23.51
CA ALA A 497 30.18 -31.43 -23.11
C ALA A 497 30.63 -32.15 -21.81
N TYR A 498 31.80 -31.84 -21.26
CA TYR A 498 32.29 -32.34 -19.98
C TYR A 498 32.18 -31.30 -18.85
N GLY A 499 31.64 -30.11 -19.13
CA GLY A 499 31.50 -29.01 -18.18
C GLY A 499 32.80 -28.22 -17.94
N VAL A 500 33.78 -28.30 -18.85
CA VAL A 500 35.03 -27.54 -18.76
C VAL A 500 34.86 -26.19 -19.45
N ILE A 501 35.15 -25.10 -18.75
CA ILE A 501 35.06 -23.75 -19.31
C ILE A 501 36.12 -23.56 -20.41
N ILE A 502 35.69 -23.13 -21.60
CA ILE A 502 36.54 -22.95 -22.78
C ILE A 502 36.86 -21.48 -23.02
N ALA A 503 35.90 -20.59 -22.76
CA ALA A 503 36.01 -19.15 -23.00
C ALA A 503 35.16 -18.37 -21.99
N VAL A 504 35.58 -17.14 -21.69
CA VAL A 504 34.87 -16.18 -20.82
C VAL A 504 34.81 -14.80 -21.48
N SER A 505 33.84 -13.96 -21.11
CA SER A 505 33.71 -12.58 -21.61
C SER A 505 34.58 -11.58 -20.85
N ASN A 506 34.74 -11.75 -19.54
CA ASN A 506 35.46 -10.82 -18.69
C ASN A 506 36.95 -11.23 -18.59
N PRO A 507 37.90 -10.38 -19.03
CA PRO A 507 39.32 -10.69 -18.97
C PRO A 507 39.81 -10.99 -17.54
N ASN A 508 39.21 -10.37 -16.52
CA ASN A 508 39.57 -10.62 -15.12
C ASN A 508 39.21 -12.04 -14.66
N GLU A 509 38.26 -12.68 -15.34
CA GLU A 509 37.78 -14.04 -15.05
C GLU A 509 38.49 -15.11 -15.91
N SER A 510 39.56 -14.75 -16.63
CA SER A 510 40.29 -15.68 -17.50
C SER A 510 40.89 -16.88 -16.76
N TYR A 511 41.08 -16.79 -15.44
CA TYR A 511 41.54 -17.90 -14.59
C TYR A 511 40.53 -19.05 -14.51
N LEU A 512 39.28 -18.83 -14.91
CA LEU A 512 38.25 -19.88 -14.97
C LEU A 512 38.41 -20.80 -16.19
N ILE A 513 39.13 -20.39 -17.24
CA ILE A 513 39.32 -21.20 -18.44
C ILE A 513 40.10 -22.48 -18.10
N GLY A 514 39.57 -23.63 -18.53
CA GLY A 514 40.09 -24.97 -18.22
C GLY A 514 39.60 -25.55 -16.90
N ARG A 515 38.85 -24.79 -16.11
CA ARG A 515 38.20 -25.30 -14.89
C ARG A 515 36.98 -26.13 -15.27
N LYS A 516 36.86 -27.31 -14.68
CA LYS A 516 35.63 -28.12 -14.73
C LYS A 516 34.64 -27.62 -13.69
N VAL A 517 33.47 -27.20 -14.13
CA VAL A 517 32.35 -26.89 -13.25
C VAL A 517 31.51 -28.16 -13.12
N SER A 518 31.36 -28.67 -11.90
CA SER A 518 30.58 -29.89 -11.62
C SER A 518 29.38 -29.50 -10.75
N LYS A 519 28.38 -28.90 -11.40
CA LYS A 519 27.15 -28.40 -10.78
C LYS A 519 25.93 -29.02 -11.45
N HIS A 520 24.85 -29.24 -10.69
CA HIS A 520 23.66 -29.94 -11.17
C HIS A 520 23.02 -29.28 -12.40
N TRP A 521 23.02 -27.95 -12.47
CA TRP A 521 22.47 -27.19 -13.59
C TRP A 521 23.25 -27.38 -14.91
N ILE A 522 24.54 -27.74 -14.89
CA ILE A 522 25.29 -28.09 -16.11
C ILE A 522 24.78 -29.40 -16.68
N ASP A 523 24.64 -30.42 -15.82
CA ASP A 523 24.17 -31.73 -16.23
C ASP A 523 22.74 -31.63 -16.81
N GLN A 524 21.87 -30.83 -16.17
CA GLN A 524 20.54 -30.53 -16.68
C GLN A 524 20.59 -29.80 -18.03
N THR A 525 21.46 -28.80 -18.17
CA THR A 525 21.62 -28.06 -19.43
C THR A 525 22.06 -28.98 -20.57
N LEU A 526 23.03 -29.86 -20.35
CA LEU A 526 23.53 -30.78 -21.37
C LEU A 526 22.52 -31.87 -21.76
N GLN A 527 21.49 -32.11 -20.95
CA GLN A 527 20.39 -33.03 -21.25
C GLN A 527 19.25 -32.39 -22.05
N LEU A 528 19.23 -31.06 -22.18
CA LEU A 528 18.23 -30.36 -22.98
C LEU A 528 18.28 -30.87 -24.43
N GLN A 529 17.12 -31.20 -24.98
CA GLN A 529 16.98 -31.77 -26.34
C GLN A 529 16.59 -30.72 -27.39
N ASN A 530 16.26 -29.51 -26.95
CA ASN A 530 15.74 -28.45 -27.80
C ASN A 530 16.30 -27.09 -27.35
N SER A 531 16.66 -26.25 -28.33
CA SER A 531 17.12 -24.88 -28.12
C SER A 531 16.09 -23.96 -27.48
N ALA A 532 14.81 -24.34 -27.43
CA ALA A 532 13.76 -23.60 -26.74
C ALA A 532 13.85 -23.68 -25.22
N HIS A 533 14.49 -24.71 -24.66
CA HIS A 533 14.60 -24.89 -23.21
C HIS A 533 15.88 -24.26 -22.68
N TYR A 534 15.86 -23.94 -21.38
CA TYR A 534 16.97 -23.37 -20.64
C TYR A 534 16.95 -23.92 -19.22
N CYS A 535 18.04 -23.72 -18.48
CA CYS A 535 18.18 -24.14 -17.10
C CYS A 535 18.73 -22.97 -16.29
N VAL A 536 18.21 -22.75 -15.09
CA VAL A 536 18.67 -21.70 -14.18
C VAL A 536 19.22 -22.36 -12.92
N SER A 537 20.34 -21.87 -12.41
CA SER A 537 20.83 -22.31 -11.10
C SER A 537 19.87 -21.89 -9.99
N ASN A 538 19.96 -22.54 -8.83
CA ASN A 538 19.38 -21.99 -7.60
C ASN A 538 20.03 -20.63 -7.28
N PHE A 539 19.34 -19.83 -6.48
CA PHE A 539 19.92 -18.62 -5.91
C PHE A 539 20.88 -19.00 -4.77
N GLU A 540 22.15 -19.19 -5.10
CA GLU A 540 23.18 -19.65 -4.16
C GLU A 540 24.49 -18.88 -4.35
N GLN A 541 25.37 -18.95 -3.35
CA GLN A 541 26.73 -18.42 -3.47
C GLN A 541 27.48 -19.17 -4.57
N SER A 542 28.03 -18.41 -5.51
CA SER A 542 28.73 -18.97 -6.66
C SER A 542 30.18 -18.50 -6.72
N ASP A 543 31.09 -19.43 -6.89
CA ASP A 543 32.50 -19.19 -7.17
C ASP A 543 32.72 -18.52 -8.53
N LEU A 544 31.71 -18.56 -9.41
CA LEU A 544 31.68 -17.83 -10.69
C LEU A 544 31.24 -16.36 -10.53
N TYR A 545 30.89 -15.94 -9.31
CA TYR A 545 30.47 -14.58 -8.95
C TYR A 545 31.04 -14.17 -7.58
N HIS A 546 32.35 -14.31 -7.42
CA HIS A 546 33.07 -13.88 -6.20
C HIS A 546 32.52 -14.46 -4.87
N ASN A 547 31.92 -15.65 -4.89
CA ASN A 547 31.21 -16.29 -3.77
C ASN A 547 30.02 -15.48 -3.22
N ASP A 548 29.44 -14.59 -4.03
CA ASP A 548 28.19 -13.91 -3.73
C ASP A 548 26.99 -14.65 -4.36
N TYR A 549 25.79 -14.32 -3.91
CA TYR A 549 24.55 -14.95 -4.37
C TYR A 549 24.16 -14.46 -5.76
N THR A 550 23.84 -15.39 -6.66
CA THR A 550 23.40 -15.06 -8.02
C THR A 550 22.57 -16.16 -8.68
N TYR A 551 21.91 -15.81 -9.77
CA TYR A 551 21.36 -16.75 -10.75
C TYR A 551 22.32 -16.92 -11.94
N ILE A 552 22.53 -18.16 -12.36
CA ILE A 552 23.25 -18.49 -13.59
C ILE A 552 22.26 -19.09 -14.59
N TYR A 553 22.03 -18.36 -15.67
CA TYR A 553 21.15 -18.80 -16.77
C TYR A 553 21.96 -19.58 -17.79
N ASN A 554 21.44 -20.74 -18.20
CA ASN A 554 22.14 -21.67 -19.06
C ASN A 554 21.30 -22.15 -20.22
N ALA A 555 21.94 -22.31 -21.37
CA ALA A 555 21.33 -22.92 -22.55
C ALA A 555 22.33 -23.86 -23.24
N ALA A 556 21.80 -24.93 -23.83
CA ALA A 556 22.57 -25.91 -24.55
C ALA A 556 22.96 -25.42 -25.94
N ILE A 557 24.19 -25.68 -26.36
CA ILE A 557 24.67 -25.39 -27.71
C ILE A 557 24.58 -26.68 -28.52
N HIS A 558 23.70 -26.68 -29.52
CA HIS A 558 23.48 -27.83 -30.40
C HIS A 558 24.27 -27.72 -31.71
N PRO A 559 24.62 -28.83 -32.38
CA PRO A 559 25.21 -28.83 -33.71
C PRO A 559 24.30 -28.13 -34.73
N LEU A 560 24.87 -27.56 -35.79
CA LEU A 560 24.08 -26.96 -36.90
C LEU A 560 23.29 -28.00 -37.70
N SER A 561 23.69 -29.27 -37.65
CA SER A 561 22.97 -30.38 -38.28
C SER A 561 21.69 -30.71 -37.52
N SER A 562 20.57 -30.74 -38.22
CA SER A 562 19.25 -31.12 -37.68
C SER A 562 19.16 -32.57 -37.19
N GLU A 563 20.12 -33.42 -37.55
CA GLU A 563 20.13 -34.85 -37.22
C GLU A 563 20.78 -35.16 -35.87
N GLU A 564 21.59 -34.24 -35.30
CA GLU A 564 22.27 -34.41 -34.03
C GLU A 564 21.65 -33.54 -32.94
N THR A 565 20.92 -34.14 -32.00
CA THR A 565 20.27 -33.42 -30.88
C THR A 565 21.17 -33.28 -29.65
N LYS A 566 22.33 -33.94 -29.64
CA LYS A 566 23.23 -33.95 -28.48
C LYS A 566 23.90 -32.59 -28.30
N ALA A 567 23.84 -32.02 -27.10
CA ALA A 567 24.53 -30.79 -26.78
C ALA A 567 26.06 -30.94 -26.95
N LEU A 568 26.69 -30.01 -27.68
CA LEU A 568 28.14 -29.88 -27.80
C LEU A 568 28.77 -29.31 -26.53
N GLY A 569 27.95 -28.64 -25.73
CA GLY A 569 28.30 -27.91 -24.52
C GLY A 569 27.19 -26.93 -24.19
N GLY A 570 27.51 -25.84 -23.48
CA GLY A 570 26.54 -24.82 -23.15
C GLY A 570 27.15 -23.44 -22.97
N ILE A 571 26.26 -22.45 -22.93
CA ILE A 571 26.55 -21.09 -22.51
C ILE A 571 25.98 -20.87 -21.11
N GLY A 572 26.79 -20.27 -20.23
CA GLY A 572 26.38 -19.82 -18.91
C GLY A 572 26.49 -18.31 -18.80
N ILE A 573 25.44 -17.69 -18.28
CA ILE A 573 25.31 -16.26 -18.09
C ILE A 573 25.27 -15.99 -16.58
N VAL A 574 26.27 -15.29 -16.06
CA VAL A 574 26.33 -14.91 -14.64
C VAL A 574 25.64 -13.56 -14.46
N PHE A 575 24.42 -13.59 -13.93
CA PHE A 575 23.63 -12.39 -13.70
C PHE A 575 24.25 -11.55 -12.57
N ASN A 576 24.27 -10.23 -12.71
CA ASN A 576 24.80 -9.33 -11.68
C ASN A 576 23.76 -9.07 -10.58
N SER A 577 23.28 -10.15 -9.93
CA SER A 577 22.12 -10.14 -9.04
C SER A 577 22.18 -9.09 -7.94
N ARG A 578 23.34 -8.91 -7.29
CA ARG A 578 23.48 -7.93 -6.19
C ARG A 578 23.13 -6.52 -6.66
N LYS A 579 23.72 -6.08 -7.77
CA LYS A 579 23.53 -4.71 -8.28
C LYS A 579 22.14 -4.55 -8.87
N GLU A 580 21.75 -5.47 -9.75
CA GLU A 580 20.54 -5.34 -10.55
C GLU A 580 19.27 -5.44 -9.69
N PHE A 581 19.20 -6.40 -8.75
CA PHE A 581 18.03 -6.47 -7.86
C PHE A 581 17.95 -5.28 -6.90
N TYR A 582 19.08 -4.73 -6.46
CA TYR A 582 19.10 -3.53 -5.63
C TYR A 582 18.61 -2.28 -6.39
N GLU A 583 19.07 -2.08 -7.64
CA GLU A 583 18.61 -0.99 -8.50
C GLU A 583 17.11 -1.12 -8.79
N MET A 584 16.61 -2.33 -9.09
CA MET A 584 15.19 -2.59 -9.27
C MET A 584 14.34 -2.24 -8.05
N LEU A 585 14.81 -2.59 -6.83
CA LEU A 585 14.13 -2.19 -5.60
C LEU A 585 14.10 -0.66 -5.48
N CYS A 586 15.25 -0.01 -5.62
CA CYS A 586 15.35 1.45 -5.49
C CYS A 586 14.50 2.21 -6.50
N ASP A 587 14.31 1.67 -7.70
CA ASP A 587 13.47 2.26 -8.74
C ASP A 587 11.97 2.11 -8.47
N SER A 588 11.59 1.08 -7.72
CA SER A 588 10.19 0.81 -7.36
C SER A 588 9.74 1.56 -6.10
N LEU A 589 10.68 1.90 -5.21
CA LEU A 589 10.39 2.50 -3.91
C LEU A 589 10.02 3.99 -4.01
N PRO A 590 9.14 4.48 -3.13
CA PRO A 590 8.70 5.88 -3.14
C PRO A 590 9.87 6.83 -2.82
N LYS A 591 10.07 7.82 -3.69
CA LYS A 591 11.14 8.82 -3.59
C LYS A 591 10.60 10.15 -3.04
N ASN A 592 11.38 10.83 -2.21
CA ASN A 592 11.10 12.18 -1.72
C ASN A 592 11.42 13.24 -2.79
N LEU A 593 11.18 14.53 -2.49
CA LEU A 593 11.40 15.64 -3.43
C LEU A 593 12.87 15.79 -3.89
N THR A 594 13.81 15.21 -3.15
CA THR A 594 15.24 15.18 -3.49
C THR A 594 15.64 13.92 -4.27
N GLY A 595 14.70 13.04 -4.59
CA GLY A 595 14.90 11.83 -5.38
C GLY A 595 15.45 10.63 -4.59
N GLN A 596 15.56 10.73 -3.26
CA GLN A 596 15.99 9.64 -2.37
C GLN A 596 14.79 8.83 -1.87
N ILE A 597 15.01 7.55 -1.54
CA ILE A 597 13.96 6.71 -0.94
C ILE A 597 13.45 7.38 0.33
N ARG A 598 12.12 7.41 0.50
CA ARG A 598 11.47 7.98 1.67
C ARG A 598 12.03 7.35 2.96
N GLU A 599 12.34 8.18 3.94
CA GLU A 599 12.83 7.71 5.23
C GLU A 599 11.83 6.75 5.90
N GLY A 600 12.34 5.63 6.42
CA GLY A 600 11.52 4.56 7.00
C GLY A 600 10.83 3.64 5.99
N ALA A 601 11.04 3.82 4.69
CA ALA A 601 10.54 2.91 3.65
C ALA A 601 11.66 1.99 3.13
N PHE A 602 11.40 0.69 3.01
CA PHE A 602 12.33 -0.26 2.42
C PHE A 602 11.61 -1.42 1.73
N GLY A 603 12.31 -2.09 0.82
CA GLY A 603 11.80 -3.22 0.05
C GLY A 603 12.73 -4.43 0.10
N LEU A 604 12.14 -5.61 -0.05
CA LEU A 604 12.81 -6.92 -0.02
C LEU A 604 12.28 -7.78 -1.17
N TYR A 605 13.17 -8.59 -1.76
CA TYR A 605 12.78 -9.78 -2.51
C TYR A 605 13.14 -11.01 -1.68
N CYS A 606 12.21 -11.93 -1.51
CA CYS A 606 12.39 -13.14 -0.73
C CYS A 606 11.90 -14.38 -1.49
N THR A 607 12.48 -15.54 -1.22
CA THR A 607 11.91 -16.83 -1.62
C THR A 607 10.72 -17.20 -0.73
N LYS A 608 9.92 -18.19 -1.13
CA LYS A 608 8.87 -18.78 -0.27
C LYS A 608 9.42 -19.38 1.03
N ASP A 609 10.68 -19.81 1.03
CA ASP A 609 11.40 -20.28 2.22
C ASP A 609 11.95 -19.14 3.10
N LYS A 610 11.52 -17.90 2.85
CA LYS A 610 11.92 -16.67 3.55
C LYS A 610 13.40 -16.31 3.44
N ILE A 611 14.08 -16.76 2.39
CA ILE A 611 15.48 -16.37 2.14
C ILE A 611 15.51 -15.07 1.35
N ILE A 612 16.29 -14.10 1.83
CA ILE A 612 16.42 -12.79 1.19
C ILE A 612 17.24 -12.91 -0.09
N ILE A 613 16.64 -12.51 -1.22
CA ILE A 613 17.29 -12.39 -2.53
C ILE A 613 17.95 -11.02 -2.67
N SER A 614 17.28 -9.96 -2.22
CA SER A 614 17.80 -8.59 -2.21
C SER A 614 17.08 -7.75 -1.18
N SER A 615 17.76 -6.72 -0.66
CA SER A 615 17.19 -5.75 0.29
C SER A 615 17.67 -4.35 -0.04
N SER A 616 16.79 -3.36 0.12
CA SER A 616 17.18 -1.95 0.13
C SER A 616 17.62 -1.45 1.52
N ASN A 617 17.62 -2.32 2.54
CA ASN A 617 18.01 -2.00 3.91
C ASN A 617 19.28 -2.79 4.28
N GLU A 618 20.32 -2.08 4.69
CA GLU A 618 21.63 -2.68 5.02
C GLU A 618 21.58 -3.64 6.22
N ASN A 619 20.57 -3.53 7.09
CA ASN A 619 20.38 -4.43 8.22
C ASN A 619 19.97 -5.86 7.80
N HIS A 620 19.52 -6.03 6.56
CA HIS A 620 19.02 -7.30 6.04
C HIS A 620 19.95 -7.85 4.96
N ALA A 621 20.83 -8.76 5.36
CA ALA A 621 21.83 -9.34 4.46
C ALA A 621 21.21 -10.33 3.46
N VAL A 622 21.67 -10.28 2.20
CA VAL A 622 21.29 -11.26 1.16
C VAL A 622 21.69 -12.68 1.58
N GLY A 623 20.79 -13.64 1.33
CA GLY A 623 20.95 -15.04 1.70
C GLY A 623 20.61 -15.36 3.17
N SER A 624 20.28 -14.36 3.99
CA SER A 624 19.79 -14.59 5.35
C SER A 624 18.30 -14.93 5.37
N PHE A 625 17.85 -15.52 6.48
CA PHE A 625 16.44 -15.81 6.71
C PHE A 625 15.73 -14.56 7.24
N PHE A 626 14.59 -14.21 6.64
CA PHE A 626 13.76 -13.10 7.06
C PHE A 626 12.61 -13.57 7.94
N GLU A 627 12.59 -13.11 9.20
CA GLU A 627 11.57 -13.51 10.17
C GLU A 627 10.33 -12.62 10.04
N LEU A 628 9.30 -13.15 9.36
CA LEU A 628 7.98 -12.55 9.22
C LEU A 628 6.92 -13.65 9.20
N ASP A 629 5.66 -13.33 9.51
CA ASP A 629 4.52 -14.27 9.53
C ASP A 629 4.38 -15.01 8.17
N ASP A 630 4.08 -16.31 8.23
CA ASP A 630 3.92 -17.20 7.06
C ASP A 630 2.87 -16.71 6.07
N LYS A 631 1.86 -15.95 6.53
CA LYS A 631 0.82 -15.38 5.66
C LYS A 631 1.36 -14.50 4.53
N PHE A 632 2.48 -13.80 4.75
CA PHE A 632 3.12 -12.99 3.70
C PHE A 632 3.88 -13.83 2.68
N PHE A 633 4.14 -15.11 2.97
CA PHE A 633 4.88 -16.03 2.10
C PHE A 633 4.00 -17.08 1.41
N ASN A 634 2.84 -17.39 1.99
CA ASN A 634 1.87 -18.36 1.48
C ASN A 634 0.89 -17.74 0.48
N LEU A 635 1.40 -16.92 -0.44
CA LEU A 635 0.63 -16.28 -1.50
C LEU A 635 0.65 -17.12 -2.78
N SER A 636 -0.47 -17.14 -3.49
CA SER A 636 -0.58 -17.72 -4.84
C SER A 636 0.05 -16.78 -5.87
N ASN A 637 0.42 -17.31 -7.04
CA ASN A 637 1.07 -16.49 -8.08
C ASN A 637 0.17 -15.32 -8.49
N GLY A 638 0.70 -14.09 -8.39
CA GLY A 638 -0.04 -12.83 -8.65
C GLY A 638 -0.90 -12.33 -7.49
N GLU A 639 -1.04 -13.09 -6.40
CA GLU A 639 -1.76 -12.67 -5.21
C GLU A 639 -0.98 -11.60 -4.45
N SER A 640 -1.70 -10.63 -3.89
CA SER A 640 -1.15 -9.55 -3.07
C SER A 640 -1.84 -9.51 -1.72
N TYR A 641 -1.12 -9.11 -0.68
CA TYR A 641 -1.60 -9.01 0.69
C TYR A 641 -1.02 -7.78 1.37
N SER A 642 -1.78 -7.12 2.25
CA SER A 642 -1.26 -6.04 3.08
C SER A 642 -1.81 -6.04 4.50
N GLU A 643 -0.98 -5.61 5.44
CA GLU A 643 -1.33 -5.54 6.85
C GLU A 643 -0.39 -4.58 7.61
N ILE A 644 -0.85 -4.06 8.74
CA ILE A 644 -0.01 -3.31 9.68
C ILE A 644 0.52 -4.27 10.73
N ILE A 645 1.84 -4.31 10.89
CA ILE A 645 2.51 -5.18 11.86
C ILE A 645 3.38 -4.37 12.81
N ILE A 646 3.72 -4.97 13.95
CA ILE A 646 4.79 -4.48 14.82
C ILE A 646 6.07 -5.19 14.41
N TYR A 647 7.06 -4.43 13.95
CA TYR A 647 8.36 -4.93 13.55
C TYR A 647 9.46 -4.09 14.23
N GLU A 648 10.40 -4.76 14.92
CA GLU A 648 11.49 -4.13 15.67
C GLU A 648 11.04 -3.00 16.62
N GLY A 649 9.86 -3.14 17.24
CA GLY A 649 9.33 -2.14 18.19
C GLY A 649 8.69 -0.91 17.54
N HIS A 650 8.41 -0.95 16.24
CA HIS A 650 7.73 0.10 15.47
C HIS A 650 6.54 -0.47 14.71
N TYR A 651 5.55 0.36 14.42
CA TYR A 651 4.44 0.02 13.52
C TYR A 651 4.85 0.23 12.07
N TYR A 652 4.68 -0.79 11.24
CA TYR A 652 4.93 -0.76 9.80
C TYR A 652 3.68 -1.15 9.03
N ALA A 653 3.40 -0.43 7.94
CA ALA A 653 2.49 -0.88 6.90
C ALA A 653 3.28 -1.76 5.94
N VAL A 654 2.81 -2.99 5.73
CA VAL A 654 3.52 -3.99 4.92
C VAL A 654 2.63 -4.46 3.78
N GLY A 655 3.16 -4.45 2.56
CA GLY A 655 2.54 -5.04 1.37
C GLY A 655 3.42 -6.16 0.82
N ALA A 656 2.83 -7.27 0.43
CA ALA A 656 3.52 -8.41 -0.16
C ALA A 656 2.81 -8.87 -1.45
N THR A 657 3.58 -9.23 -2.48
CA THR A 657 3.06 -9.76 -3.75
C THR A 657 3.93 -10.93 -4.23
N CYS A 658 3.30 -12.01 -4.70
CA CYS A 658 4.01 -13.16 -5.27
C CYS A 658 4.18 -13.01 -6.79
N SER A 659 5.33 -13.45 -7.30
CA SER A 659 5.65 -13.50 -8.73
C SER A 659 4.63 -14.28 -9.53
N HIS A 660 4.36 -13.82 -10.76
CA HIS A 660 3.39 -14.45 -11.68
C HIS A 660 3.96 -14.70 -13.08
N GLY A 661 5.21 -14.29 -13.33
CA GLY A 661 5.88 -14.47 -14.61
C GLY A 661 5.64 -13.33 -15.59
N TYR A 662 6.14 -13.51 -16.82
CA TYR A 662 5.96 -12.53 -17.89
C TYR A 662 6.02 -13.22 -19.26
N ARG A 663 4.95 -13.07 -20.06
CA ARG A 663 4.77 -13.76 -21.36
C ARG A 663 4.95 -15.27 -21.23
N GLU A 664 5.92 -15.86 -21.93
CA GLU A 664 6.25 -17.28 -21.81
C GLU A 664 7.05 -17.63 -20.54
N TYR A 665 7.72 -16.71 -19.86
CA TYR A 665 8.56 -16.99 -18.68
C TYR A 665 7.74 -17.22 -17.41
N LYS A 666 8.02 -18.33 -16.71
CA LYS A 666 7.22 -18.85 -15.58
C LYS A 666 5.74 -19.09 -15.92
N SER A 667 5.38 -19.09 -17.20
CA SER A 667 4.04 -19.47 -17.63
C SER A 667 3.79 -20.96 -17.38
N GLU A 668 2.54 -21.41 -17.47
CA GLU A 668 2.20 -22.84 -17.37
C GLU A 668 2.95 -23.72 -18.39
N ASN A 669 3.43 -23.12 -19.49
CA ASN A 669 4.18 -23.80 -20.54
C ASN A 669 5.70 -23.73 -20.36
N ASP A 670 6.19 -22.99 -19.36
CA ASP A 670 7.62 -22.93 -19.03
C ASP A 670 7.97 -24.04 -18.03
N ALA A 671 9.05 -24.76 -18.33
CA ALA A 671 9.58 -25.77 -17.44
C ALA A 671 10.24 -25.18 -16.18
N TYR A 672 10.68 -23.91 -16.25
CA TYR A 672 11.25 -23.21 -15.11
C TYR A 672 10.16 -22.49 -14.31
N GLN A 673 10.11 -22.81 -13.02
CA GLN A 673 9.19 -22.19 -12.05
C GLN A 673 10.00 -21.79 -10.82
N ASN A 674 9.83 -20.55 -10.37
CA ASN A 674 10.48 -20.04 -9.18
C ASN A 674 9.64 -18.91 -8.60
N ASP A 675 9.08 -19.14 -7.42
CA ASP A 675 8.22 -18.16 -6.76
C ASP A 675 9.04 -17.23 -5.89
N VAL A 676 8.97 -15.94 -6.21
CA VAL A 676 9.61 -14.85 -5.48
C VAL A 676 8.54 -13.92 -4.94
N ILE A 677 8.77 -13.39 -3.75
CA ILE A 677 7.85 -12.51 -3.04
C ILE A 677 8.53 -11.17 -2.85
N ALA A 678 7.90 -10.11 -3.35
CA ALA A 678 8.31 -8.75 -3.06
C ALA A 678 7.56 -8.29 -1.81
N ILE A 679 8.29 -7.74 -0.83
CA ILE A 679 7.72 -7.22 0.41
C ILE A 679 8.17 -5.77 0.57
N PHE A 680 7.21 -4.87 0.72
CA PHE A 680 7.42 -3.45 0.95
C PHE A 680 7.02 -3.07 2.37
N PHE A 681 7.88 -2.31 3.05
CA PHE A 681 7.68 -1.79 4.39
C PHE A 681 7.63 -0.27 4.35
N SER A 682 6.63 0.32 5.01
CA SER A 682 6.54 1.76 5.26
C SER A 682 6.36 2.02 6.76
N LEU A 683 7.33 2.69 7.38
CA LEU A 683 7.28 3.09 8.78
C LEU A 683 6.09 4.02 9.05
N ILE A 684 5.39 3.77 10.16
CA ILE A 684 4.25 4.57 10.61
C ILE A 684 4.62 5.38 11.86
N SER A 685 5.05 4.69 12.93
CA SER A 685 5.37 5.27 14.24
C SER A 685 6.02 4.26 15.20
N ASP A 686 6.55 4.74 16.33
CA ASP A 686 7.06 3.89 17.41
C ASP A 686 5.93 3.14 18.15
N ALA A 687 6.16 1.87 18.51
CA ALA A 687 5.14 1.03 19.15
C ALA A 687 4.96 1.26 20.67
N LYS A 688 5.64 2.25 21.27
CA LYS A 688 5.50 2.54 22.70
C LYS A 688 4.21 3.30 22.98
N MET A 689 3.18 2.61 23.46
CA MET A 689 1.98 3.30 23.95
C MET A 689 1.41 2.72 25.25
N ASN A 690 1.19 3.61 26.21
CA ASN A 690 0.27 3.43 27.33
C ASN A 690 -1.14 3.74 26.81
N LEU A 691 -1.92 2.69 26.56
CA LEU A 691 -3.33 2.82 26.26
C LEU A 691 -4.08 3.31 27.50
N SER A 692 -4.76 4.45 27.41
CA SER A 692 -5.77 4.84 28.39
C SER A 692 -6.95 3.88 28.27
N THR A 693 -7.05 2.92 29.19
CA THR A 693 -8.21 2.03 29.31
C THR A 693 -9.47 2.87 29.45
N SER A 694 -10.38 2.77 28.48
CA SER A 694 -11.74 3.27 28.60
C SER A 694 -12.42 2.53 29.76
N SER A 695 -12.91 3.28 30.75
CA SER A 695 -13.71 2.73 31.84
C SER A 695 -14.99 2.14 31.28
N SER A 696 -15.21 0.82 31.46
CA SER A 696 -16.46 0.14 31.11
C SER A 696 -17.63 0.73 31.89
N ASN A 697 -18.71 1.15 31.23
CA ASN A 697 -19.94 1.61 31.89
C ASN A 697 -20.50 0.51 32.80
N PHE A 698 -20.95 0.89 34.00
CA PHE A 698 -21.64 -0.02 34.92
C PHE A 698 -23.11 -0.15 34.53
N GLU A 699 -23.48 -1.22 33.84
CA GLU A 699 -24.88 -1.51 33.52
C GLU A 699 -25.59 -2.16 34.71
N VAL A 700 -26.62 -1.50 35.27
CA VAL A 700 -27.50 -2.10 36.28
C VAL A 700 -28.98 -1.84 35.97
N PHE A 701 -29.76 -2.91 36.13
CA PHE A 701 -31.21 -3.15 35.95
C PHE A 701 -32.14 -1.98 35.61
N THR A 702 -33.02 -2.21 34.63
CA THR A 702 -34.37 -1.65 34.58
C THR A 702 -35.31 -2.50 35.46
N LEU A 703 -35.78 -1.96 36.58
CA LEU A 703 -36.75 -2.63 37.45
C LEU A 703 -38.19 -2.52 36.90
N PRO A 704 -39.06 -3.53 37.13
CA PRO A 704 -40.50 -3.44 36.84
C PRO A 704 -41.17 -2.24 37.52
N GLU A 705 -42.27 -1.74 36.93
CA GLU A 705 -42.88 -0.44 37.26
C GLU A 705 -43.53 -0.35 38.65
N ASP A 706 -43.88 -1.48 39.29
CA ASP A 706 -44.73 -1.55 40.49
C ASP A 706 -44.00 -2.07 41.75
N ILE A 707 -42.98 -1.33 42.21
CA ILE A 707 -42.33 -1.65 43.48
C ILE A 707 -42.26 -0.40 44.36
N ALA A 708 -42.77 -0.52 45.58
CA ALA A 708 -43.04 0.60 46.49
C ALA A 708 -41.81 1.15 47.26
N ASP A 709 -40.68 0.44 47.33
CA ASP A 709 -39.50 0.83 48.13
C ASP A 709 -38.20 0.85 47.31
N LYS A 710 -38.06 1.90 46.49
CA LYS A 710 -36.92 2.13 45.57
C LYS A 710 -35.98 3.22 46.09
N MET A 711 -34.69 3.07 45.82
CA MET A 711 -33.65 4.06 46.09
C MET A 711 -32.94 4.43 44.78
N GLU A 712 -32.82 5.72 44.50
CA GLU A 712 -32.07 6.24 43.34
C GLU A 712 -30.61 6.46 43.74
N ILE A 713 -29.68 5.88 42.98
CA ILE A 713 -28.24 5.96 43.25
C ILE A 713 -27.54 6.57 42.03
N GLY A 714 -26.80 7.65 42.27
CA GLY A 714 -25.84 8.17 41.30
C GLY A 714 -24.53 7.40 41.42
N SER A 715 -24.16 6.64 40.38
CA SER A 715 -22.92 5.85 40.34
C SER A 715 -21.76 6.61 39.67
N PHE A 716 -20.54 6.37 40.14
CA PHE A 716 -19.31 6.97 39.59
C PHE A 716 -18.10 6.06 39.86
N TRP A 717 -17.06 6.21 39.05
CA TRP A 717 -15.86 5.39 39.07
C TRP A 717 -14.71 6.11 39.76
N ILE A 718 -14.09 5.46 40.77
CA ILE A 718 -12.87 5.94 41.41
C ILE A 718 -11.84 4.81 41.46
N GLY A 719 -10.66 5.04 40.87
CA GLY A 719 -9.61 4.03 40.81
C GLY A 719 -10.03 2.86 39.91
N ASN A 720 -10.32 1.71 40.51
CA ASN A 720 -10.80 0.52 39.82
C ASN A 720 -12.13 -0.01 40.40
N ARG A 721 -12.93 0.85 41.06
CA ARG A 721 -14.19 0.46 41.71
C ARG A 721 -15.34 1.42 41.41
N TRP A 722 -16.53 0.84 41.26
CA TRP A 722 -17.78 1.56 41.13
C TRP A 722 -18.30 1.93 42.53
N LEU A 723 -18.51 3.23 42.74
CA LEU A 723 -19.07 3.79 43.95
C LEU A 723 -20.40 4.44 43.64
N GLY A 724 -21.27 4.53 44.64
CA GLY A 724 -22.59 5.14 44.50
C GLY A 724 -22.95 6.00 45.69
N VAL A 725 -23.73 7.05 45.44
CA VAL A 725 -24.30 7.92 46.46
C VAL A 725 -25.80 8.06 46.21
N ASN A 726 -26.59 8.19 47.28
CA ASN A 726 -28.01 8.48 47.16
C ASN A 726 -28.22 9.77 46.35
N LEU A 727 -29.05 9.72 45.31
CA LEU A 727 -29.27 10.85 44.43
C LEU A 727 -29.82 12.09 45.17
N ASN A 728 -30.55 11.91 46.27
CA ASN A 728 -31.05 13.01 47.10
C ASN A 728 -29.92 13.81 47.77
N ASP A 729 -28.79 13.16 48.04
CA ASP A 729 -27.62 13.77 48.66
C ASP A 729 -26.71 14.43 47.63
N ILE A 730 -26.90 14.15 46.33
CA ILE A 730 -26.14 14.80 45.26
C ILE A 730 -26.77 16.16 44.93
N VAL A 731 -25.93 17.19 44.92
CA VAL A 731 -26.32 18.55 44.59
C VAL A 731 -26.17 18.78 43.10
N GLU A 732 -24.95 18.61 42.59
CA GLU A 732 -24.54 18.91 41.23
C GLU A 732 -23.18 18.24 40.93
N THR A 733 -22.85 18.07 39.66
CA THR A 733 -21.54 17.61 39.19
C THR A 733 -20.87 18.70 38.36
N VAL A 734 -19.59 18.96 38.62
CA VAL A 734 -18.81 20.01 37.95
C VAL A 734 -17.48 19.47 37.40
N SER A 735 -16.90 20.19 36.46
CA SER A 735 -15.59 19.84 35.89
C SER A 735 -14.48 19.96 36.91
N VAL A 736 -13.51 19.05 36.88
CA VAL A 736 -12.29 19.18 37.68
C VAL A 736 -11.51 20.46 37.34
N GLU A 737 -11.68 21.00 36.14
CA GLU A 737 -11.10 22.29 35.71
C GLU A 737 -11.53 23.47 36.60
N GLN A 738 -12.62 23.35 37.37
CA GLN A 738 -13.09 24.37 38.31
C GLN A 738 -12.45 24.26 39.70
N LEU A 739 -11.62 23.24 39.94
CA LEU A 739 -10.88 23.08 41.18
C LEU A 739 -9.85 24.21 41.31
N GLN A 740 -9.88 24.92 42.43
CA GLN A 740 -8.79 25.82 42.80
C GLN A 740 -7.83 25.06 43.69
N ASP A 741 -6.63 24.81 43.18
CA ASP A 741 -5.57 24.13 43.91
C ASP A 741 -5.19 24.93 45.16
N SER A 742 -5.14 24.25 46.30
CA SER A 742 -4.69 24.84 47.55
C SER A 742 -3.18 25.09 47.49
N LEU A 743 -2.75 26.33 47.75
CA LEU A 743 -1.35 26.62 48.06
C LEU A 743 -0.97 25.79 49.30
N THR A 744 -0.05 24.85 49.14
CA THR A 744 0.58 24.01 50.18
C THR A 744 -0.30 22.95 50.85
N LEU A 745 -0.46 21.78 50.22
CA LEU A 745 -0.80 20.53 50.91
C LEU A 745 -0.02 19.36 50.31
N ASP A 746 0.40 18.43 51.17
CA ASP A 746 1.16 17.23 50.81
C ASP A 746 0.34 16.34 49.86
N SER A 747 0.99 15.72 48.87
CA SER A 747 0.34 14.92 47.83
C SER A 747 -0.44 13.71 48.36
N SER A 748 -0.19 13.31 49.61
CA SER A 748 -0.84 12.21 50.33
C SER A 748 -2.03 12.61 51.19
N PHE A 749 -2.44 13.89 51.20
CA PHE A 749 -3.60 14.33 51.97
C PHE A 749 -4.88 14.17 51.13
N HIS A 750 -5.97 13.72 51.76
CA HIS A 750 -7.26 13.49 51.10
C HIS A 750 -7.93 14.79 50.63
N PHE A 751 -7.53 15.97 51.14
CA PHE A 751 -8.04 17.25 50.65
C PHE A 751 -7.17 17.76 49.50
N LYS A 752 -7.78 18.05 48.34
CA LYS A 752 -7.06 18.49 47.13
C LYS A 752 -7.26 19.96 46.78
N GLY A 753 -8.31 20.61 47.28
CA GLY A 753 -8.56 22.02 47.01
C GLY A 753 -9.97 22.46 47.36
N THR A 754 -10.34 23.64 46.88
CA THR A 754 -11.65 24.23 47.09
C THR A 754 -12.32 24.62 45.78
N LEU A 755 -13.64 24.59 45.75
CA LEU A 755 -14.46 25.19 44.69
C LEU A 755 -15.51 26.11 45.32
N ILE A 756 -15.93 27.15 44.58
CA ILE A 756 -16.99 28.06 45.03
C ILE A 756 -18.30 27.60 44.37
N TYR A 757 -19.30 27.26 45.18
CA TYR A 757 -20.64 26.88 44.72
C TYR A 757 -21.69 27.72 45.44
N LYS A 758 -22.48 28.51 44.70
CA LYS A 758 -23.53 29.41 45.23
C LYS A 758 -23.04 30.28 46.42
N ASP A 759 -21.91 30.97 46.22
CA ASP A 759 -21.24 31.82 47.21
C ASP A 759 -20.75 31.10 48.49
N LYS A 760 -20.73 29.76 48.49
CA LYS A 760 -20.19 28.93 49.58
C LYS A 760 -18.95 28.17 49.12
N VAL A 761 -17.95 28.08 50.00
CA VAL A 761 -16.74 27.30 49.75
C VAL A 761 -17.03 25.83 49.98
N VAL A 762 -16.72 25.01 48.99
CA VAL A 762 -16.87 23.54 49.03
C VAL A 762 -15.47 22.93 49.05
N SER A 763 -15.22 22.12 50.07
CA SER A 763 -13.99 21.34 50.20
C SER A 763 -14.01 20.15 49.23
N VAL A 764 -12.94 19.91 48.48
CA VAL A 764 -12.85 18.81 47.53
C VAL A 764 -11.91 17.73 48.04
N LEU A 765 -12.44 16.50 48.13
CA LEU A 765 -11.74 15.33 48.63
C LEU A 765 -11.37 14.34 47.52
N ASP A 766 -10.22 13.71 47.70
CA ASP A 766 -9.72 12.55 47.00
C ASP A 766 -9.87 11.32 47.91
N LEU A 767 -10.63 10.32 47.44
CA LEU A 767 -10.89 9.08 48.17
C LEU A 767 -9.92 7.93 47.80
N LYS A 768 -8.89 8.17 46.97
CA LYS A 768 -7.93 7.14 46.50
C LYS A 768 -7.27 6.38 47.65
N ASP A 769 -6.81 7.09 48.68
CA ASP A 769 -6.08 6.49 49.79
C ASP A 769 -6.94 5.50 50.61
N PHE A 770 -8.27 5.67 50.60
CA PHE A 770 -9.21 4.74 51.23
C PHE A 770 -9.46 3.48 50.39
N ILE A 771 -9.19 3.53 49.09
CA ILE A 771 -9.49 2.46 48.12
C ILE A 771 -8.21 1.68 47.74
N LYS A 772 -7.02 2.19 48.10
CA LYS A 772 -5.69 1.56 47.94
C LYS A 772 -5.31 1.14 46.51
N GLU A 773 -5.68 1.88 45.46
CA GLU A 773 -5.30 1.55 44.06
C GLU A 773 -5.06 2.79 43.16
N CYS A 774 -4.41 2.54 42.00
CA CYS A 774 -3.52 3.38 41.18
C CYS A 774 -4.00 4.71 40.52
N ASN A 775 -3.01 5.36 39.90
CA ASN A 775 -2.99 6.64 39.18
C ASN A 775 -3.89 6.69 37.94
N GLY A 776 -4.80 7.66 37.94
CA GLY A 776 -5.55 8.15 36.77
C GLY A 776 -5.90 9.64 36.97
N ALA A 777 -6.10 10.35 35.87
CA ALA A 777 -6.55 11.75 35.90
C ALA A 777 -8.04 11.81 36.26
N TYR A 778 -8.41 12.73 37.16
CA TYR A 778 -9.81 12.99 37.50
C TYR A 778 -10.53 13.70 36.37
N SER A 779 -11.81 13.40 36.18
CA SER A 779 -12.65 14.05 35.18
C SER A 779 -13.58 15.09 35.81
N ASP A 780 -14.22 14.72 36.92
CA ASP A 780 -15.34 15.46 37.49
C ASP A 780 -15.27 15.53 39.01
N ILE A 781 -16.04 16.46 39.58
CA ILE A 781 -16.25 16.62 41.02
C ILE A 781 -17.75 16.46 41.28
N VAL A 782 -18.11 15.46 42.09
CA VAL A 782 -19.49 15.24 42.56
C VAL A 782 -19.70 16.04 43.84
N ILE A 783 -20.57 17.06 43.81
CA ILE A 783 -20.91 17.86 44.98
C ILE A 783 -22.07 17.18 45.71
N VAL A 784 -21.84 16.79 46.95
CA VAL A 784 -22.82 16.18 47.84
C VAL A 784 -23.14 17.11 49.01
N LYS A 785 -24.39 17.06 49.49
CA LYS A 785 -24.84 17.77 50.68
C LYS A 785 -24.80 16.83 51.89
N TYR A 786 -24.45 17.37 53.05
CA TYR A 786 -24.55 16.67 54.32
C TYR A 786 -24.99 17.62 55.42
N VAL A 787 -25.68 17.08 56.44
CA VAL A 787 -26.13 17.85 57.59
C VAL A 787 -25.17 17.63 58.74
N SER A 788 -24.54 18.71 59.20
CA SER A 788 -23.71 18.72 60.41
C SER A 788 -24.19 19.82 61.34
N GLU A 789 -24.41 19.50 62.63
CA GLU A 789 -24.79 20.48 63.66
C GLU A 789 -26.03 21.35 63.31
N ARG A 790 -27.00 20.78 62.57
CA ARG A 790 -28.19 21.48 62.03
C ARG A 790 -27.92 22.54 60.96
N GLN A 791 -26.72 22.57 60.37
CA GLN A 791 -26.40 23.38 59.18
C GLN A 791 -26.13 22.48 57.97
N GLU A 792 -26.65 22.87 56.81
CA GLU A 792 -26.34 22.23 55.53
C GLU A 792 -24.96 22.66 55.06
N ARG A 793 -24.08 21.68 54.82
CA ARG A 793 -22.75 21.85 54.24
C ARG A 793 -22.62 21.05 52.94
N TYR A 794 -21.65 21.45 52.12
CA TYR A 794 -21.35 20.81 50.84
C TYR A 794 -19.95 20.23 50.86
N LEU A 795 -19.78 19.12 50.14
CA LEU A 795 -18.52 18.41 49.97
C LEU A 795 -18.36 18.00 48.51
N GLY A 796 -17.18 18.17 47.94
CA GLY A 796 -16.85 17.68 46.60
C GLY A 796 -16.06 16.37 46.69
N ILE A 797 -16.38 15.41 45.83
CA ILE A 797 -15.65 14.14 45.68
C ILE A 797 -15.06 14.08 44.28
N LEU A 798 -13.75 13.87 44.17
CA LEU A 798 -13.06 13.69 42.89
C LEU A 798 -13.35 12.31 42.28
N VAL A 799 -13.78 12.28 41.03
CA VAL A 799 -14.15 11.05 40.31
C VAL A 799 -13.45 10.96 38.96
N HIS A 800 -13.16 9.74 38.50
CA HIS A 800 -12.50 9.49 37.22
C HIS A 800 -13.50 9.40 36.05
N ALA A 801 -14.73 8.95 36.34
CA ALA A 801 -15.83 8.92 35.39
C ALA A 801 -17.18 8.91 36.12
N LEU A 802 -18.21 9.48 35.51
CA LEU A 802 -19.61 9.36 35.94
C LEU A 802 -20.22 8.09 35.32
N GLY A 803 -20.99 7.33 36.11
CA GLY A 803 -21.78 6.18 35.65
C GLY A 803 -23.25 6.53 35.46
N ASP A 804 -24.12 5.53 35.41
CA ASP A 804 -25.56 5.75 35.27
C ASP A 804 -26.24 6.08 36.62
N ILE A 805 -27.36 6.79 36.54
CA ILE A 805 -28.28 6.97 37.67
C ILE A 805 -29.25 5.79 37.64
N THR A 806 -29.19 4.95 38.68
CA THR A 806 -29.89 3.66 38.72
C THR A 806 -30.93 3.62 39.82
N GLU A 807 -32.06 2.96 39.54
CA GLU A 807 -33.05 2.60 40.57
C GLU A 807 -32.68 1.23 41.13
N VAL A 808 -32.45 1.17 42.44
CA VAL A 808 -32.18 -0.09 43.14
C VAL A 808 -33.25 -0.30 44.21
N GLU A 809 -33.82 -1.48 44.23
CA GLU A 809 -34.73 -1.90 45.30
C GLU A 809 -33.95 -2.08 46.60
N ARG A 810 -34.45 -1.56 47.73
CA ARG A 810 -33.71 -1.62 49.00
C ARG A 810 -33.35 -3.04 49.45
N CYS A 811 -34.09 -4.05 49.00
CA CYS A 811 -33.81 -5.47 49.29
C CYS A 811 -32.53 -5.99 48.63
N TYR A 812 -32.02 -5.34 47.58
CA TYR A 812 -30.76 -5.67 46.91
C TYR A 812 -29.54 -4.94 47.51
N ILE A 813 -29.78 -4.00 48.41
CA ILE A 813 -28.72 -3.31 49.14
C ILE A 813 -28.39 -4.16 50.37
N THR A 814 -27.19 -4.76 50.39
CA THR A 814 -26.73 -5.47 51.58
C THR A 814 -26.07 -4.46 52.53
N PRO A 815 -26.64 -4.17 53.71
CA PRO A 815 -26.03 -3.24 54.67
C PRO A 815 -24.68 -3.77 55.14
N MET A 816 -23.68 -2.90 55.23
CA MET A 816 -22.35 -3.30 55.69
C MET A 816 -22.31 -3.73 57.16
N ASP A 817 -23.36 -3.45 57.93
CA ASP A 817 -23.55 -3.87 59.33
C ASP A 817 -23.44 -5.40 59.53
N LYS A 818 -23.63 -6.18 58.45
CA LYS A 818 -23.52 -7.65 58.44
C LYS A 818 -22.09 -8.17 58.21
N PHE A 819 -21.14 -7.31 57.83
CA PHE A 819 -19.75 -7.66 57.58
C PHE A 819 -18.87 -7.01 58.66
N PHE A 820 -18.27 -7.82 59.53
CA PHE A 820 -17.35 -7.33 60.57
C PHE A 820 -16.11 -6.69 59.93
N VAL A 821 -16.03 -5.35 59.92
CA VAL A 821 -14.81 -4.61 59.58
C VAL A 821 -14.65 -3.43 60.54
N SER A 822 -13.45 -3.31 61.11
CA SER A 822 -13.01 -2.31 62.11
C SER A 822 -13.13 -0.85 61.67
N ASN A 823 -13.31 0.05 62.65
CA ASN A 823 -13.29 1.53 62.61
C ASN A 823 -13.00 2.23 61.26
N GLY A 824 -13.91 3.14 60.85
CA GLY A 824 -13.69 4.09 59.74
C GLY A 824 -14.38 3.71 58.41
N VAL A 825 -15.39 2.84 58.44
CA VAL A 825 -16.07 2.41 57.22
C VAL A 825 -17.04 3.50 56.74
N ILE A 826 -16.56 4.25 55.74
CA ILE A 826 -17.23 5.28 54.94
C ILE A 826 -18.35 4.69 54.03
N MET A 827 -18.65 3.40 54.12
CA MET A 827 -19.59 2.70 53.24
C MET A 827 -20.91 2.36 53.94
N ASP A 828 -22.02 2.49 53.23
CA ASP A 828 -23.40 2.19 53.69
C ASP A 828 -23.85 0.77 53.30
N GLY A 829 -23.41 0.27 52.15
CA GLY A 829 -23.83 -1.05 51.67
C GLY A 829 -23.22 -1.40 50.33
N ILE A 830 -23.44 -2.64 49.90
CA ILE A 830 -22.98 -3.14 48.60
C ILE A 830 -24.20 -3.62 47.80
N VAL A 831 -24.23 -3.23 46.53
CA VAL A 831 -25.21 -3.70 45.54
C VAL A 831 -24.48 -4.67 44.59
N ILE A 832 -24.96 -5.92 44.54
CA ILE A 832 -24.41 -6.98 43.69
C ILE A 832 -25.40 -7.26 42.56
N PRO A 833 -25.00 -7.19 41.28
CA PRO A 833 -25.88 -7.51 40.17
C PRO A 833 -26.21 -9.01 40.09
N LYS A 834 -27.48 -9.34 39.87
CA LYS A 834 -28.03 -10.71 39.76
C LYS A 834 -27.54 -11.54 38.56
N ASN A 835 -26.88 -10.96 37.57
CA ASN A 835 -26.51 -11.68 36.35
C ASN A 835 -25.25 -11.09 35.71
N SER A 836 -24.08 -11.37 36.28
CA SER A 836 -22.83 -11.17 35.59
C SER A 836 -22.19 -12.53 35.35
N ALA A 837 -21.94 -12.87 34.09
CA ALA A 837 -21.04 -13.97 33.74
C ALA A 837 -19.60 -13.73 34.27
N HIS A 838 -19.32 -12.52 34.78
CA HIS A 838 -18.12 -12.09 35.47
C HIS A 838 -18.46 -11.60 36.89
N ASN A 839 -18.12 -12.38 37.92
CA ASN A 839 -18.48 -12.16 39.33
C ASN A 839 -17.81 -10.95 40.04
N ASP A 840 -17.15 -10.02 39.33
CA ASP A 840 -16.16 -9.11 39.93
C ASP A 840 -16.60 -7.63 40.05
N GLN A 841 -17.77 -7.22 39.56
CA GLN A 841 -18.20 -5.81 39.61
C GLN A 841 -19.35 -5.58 40.60
N ALA A 842 -19.04 -5.02 41.77
CA ALA A 842 -20.01 -4.62 42.79
C ALA A 842 -20.02 -3.09 42.98
N LEU A 843 -21.21 -2.51 43.14
CA LEU A 843 -21.38 -1.08 43.42
C LEU A 843 -21.38 -0.85 44.93
N THR A 844 -20.46 -0.01 45.40
CA THR A 844 -20.32 0.28 46.83
C THR A 844 -20.97 1.62 47.16
N LEU A 845 -21.94 1.63 48.08
CA LEU A 845 -22.63 2.84 48.51
C LEU A 845 -21.83 3.57 49.58
N LEU A 846 -21.66 4.88 49.43
CA LEU A 846 -20.94 5.74 50.36
C LEU A 846 -21.89 6.40 51.36
N ASN A 847 -21.49 6.43 52.63
CA ASN A 847 -22.16 7.16 53.71
C ASN A 847 -21.64 8.60 53.77
N ILE A 848 -22.37 9.52 53.16
CA ILE A 848 -21.96 10.93 53.06
C ILE A 848 -21.87 11.62 54.43
N GLU A 849 -22.73 11.26 55.39
CA GLU A 849 -22.66 11.85 56.74
C GLU A 849 -21.39 11.46 57.50
N LYS A 850 -20.95 10.20 57.38
CA LYS A 850 -19.71 9.72 57.99
C LYS A 850 -18.49 10.37 57.33
N ILE A 851 -18.47 10.48 56.00
CA ILE A 851 -17.41 11.20 55.27
C ILE A 851 -17.29 12.64 55.77
N GLY A 852 -18.40 13.37 55.85
CA GLY A 852 -18.43 14.74 56.33
C GLY A 852 -17.93 14.88 57.77
N LYS A 853 -18.33 13.97 58.67
CA LYS A 853 -17.95 14.01 60.10
C LYS A 853 -16.51 13.57 60.35
N GLU A 854 -16.04 12.52 59.69
CA GLU A 854 -14.71 11.93 59.95
C GLU A 854 -13.59 12.63 59.18
N LEU A 855 -13.83 13.10 57.95
CA LEU A 855 -12.77 13.61 57.07
C LEU A 855 -12.71 15.14 56.97
N VAL A 856 -13.80 15.86 57.27
CA VAL A 856 -13.84 17.34 57.17
C VAL A 856 -13.73 18.01 58.55
N ILE A 857 -14.22 17.38 59.63
CA ILE A 857 -14.34 18.01 60.97
C ILE A 857 -13.12 17.71 61.87
N GLN A 858 -12.12 16.94 61.44
CA GLN A 858 -10.92 16.62 62.25
C GLN A 858 -9.96 17.80 62.55
N THR A 859 -10.40 19.06 62.48
CA THR A 859 -9.59 20.25 62.83
C THR A 859 -9.93 20.89 64.19
N SER A 860 -10.76 20.27 65.03
CA SER A 860 -11.11 20.84 66.35
C SER A 860 -10.86 19.92 67.56
N SER A 861 -9.87 19.03 67.51
CA SER A 861 -9.48 18.24 68.70
C SER A 861 -7.97 17.96 68.85
N SER A 862 -7.12 18.96 68.60
CA SER A 862 -5.74 18.98 69.10
C SER A 862 -5.43 20.27 69.86
N SER A 863 -6.20 20.53 70.92
CA SER A 863 -5.70 21.31 72.05
C SER A 863 -5.51 20.39 73.25
N LYS A 864 -4.28 19.88 73.38
CA LYS A 864 -3.62 19.65 74.67
C LYS A 864 -2.12 19.55 74.49
#